data_AF-A0A973A006-F1
#
_entry.id   AF-A0A973A006-F1
#
_cell.length_a   1.000
_cell.length_b   1.000
_cell.length_c   1.000
_cell.angle_alpha   90.00
_cell.angle_beta   90.00
_cell.angle_gamma   90.00
#
_symmetry.space_group_name_H-M   'P 1'
#
loop_
_entity.id
_entity.type
_entity.pdbx_description
1 polymer ?
#
loop_
_entity_poly.entity_id
_entity_poly.type
_entity_poly.pdbx_seq_one_letter_code
_entity_poly.pdbx_strand_id
1 'polypeptide(L)'
;VRQIHFDADTGFSLNGQAVILKGMCNHHDLGPLGAALWDQALERRLKQLKAMGCNSIRVAHNPSSPELLDMCDRMGLLVVNETFDEWREGWKFKDGRLVCGTGQRGKARQGYHLYFDEWAEKDLTDHLVRDRNHPCVIMWSIGNEVPEAQVHGDLETLKSLRDICHKIDPTRPVTVGCNQMSGVNETGFADLLDTVGYNGGGGSCFQYAEDHAQYPDRIFYASEVPHSYQTRSEYRTHSNYRDPSHQPPNLTEQEVFPETHAKYHSSYDNAGVRISARDSWRLTRDLPYVAGEYRWTGYDYIGESGGWPRVIGNFGIVDICNFPKDTYYFYQSQWTERPMVHVLPHWTWPGKEGTVIPVWAYTNCERVELFLNGTSLGTRTFTPECDMHLSWDVTYQPGELKAVARTGGQGVCTSVTHTAGEPARVAVSADQETLVAGRPDLSYVTIKILDKAGHFDATADIPLTLELQGPGRILGIGNGDPLNSEGYQGQSIKSFNGLCLAIIGTTDEPGDIVLTAKSEGLASGTVELRSVVQEDGSVPSSAASSTQQRITESRQIVSAFRTEFTAPPKRTPGKTSVDGPLLGNGDMGVVIGGSPEAQQFILCKNDMWRLQHGYGNASPVPFGTLSLSLPALKGASYRVDQDLYTATTEGVFELNSSAVTMKSYVAATDNVFVVELTARGKAFEGTASMDVGLGRGSESESFSQGTLSWGARAFTKDVDIPSGVAAAWTVFDHDTVPVGESLVLKPGQTMTLVLAMDSLFKHRDYVGMVKSRIRSIDKTTLDDIKAAHEQWWADYYAKSYVSINDPVIEKQYYLSLYGMGSCSRDPNFPPAIFGWTTQDNPAWHGDYHLNYNHMAPFYGLARANRLEQADPHDTPVLDFMARAQWHCKEIFGFEGVMYPVGIGPKGIESTYGNPGYIKRGPVCAENKGLFFGQRTNAAYALVNMAPRWYTTYDHDYGKKVYPLVLQIATFWENYVVWDEANKRFIIDKDSVHEGSGQDMNSCLSLGLARNALLLALDMSTELNVDADRRDNWHYILKHLSGYTFQEKQGKQVFRYTEKGTDWWVNNTLGIQQIYPAGQIHLDSDPELLAVAQNTIDVMQRWLDGNGSNSFFPAAVRIGYDPEIILREMRRYA
;
A
#
# COMPACT_ATOMS: atom_id res chain seq x y z
N VAL A 1 -10.19 -4.27 4.84
CA VAL A 1 -11.40 -4.41 5.70
C VAL A 1 -11.18 -5.61 6.60
N ARG A 2 -11.47 -5.48 7.90
CA ARG A 2 -11.25 -6.54 8.90
C ARG A 2 -12.27 -6.40 10.03
N GLN A 3 -12.58 -7.52 10.68
CA GLN A 3 -13.35 -7.60 11.91
C GLN A 3 -12.44 -8.04 13.06
N ILE A 4 -12.52 -7.34 14.18
CA ILE A 4 -11.87 -7.72 15.44
C ILE A 4 -12.93 -8.14 16.44
N HIS A 5 -12.63 -9.13 17.28
CA HIS A 5 -13.50 -9.52 18.37
C HIS A 5 -12.66 -10.02 19.54
N PHE A 6 -12.97 -9.50 20.72
CA PHE A 6 -12.43 -9.95 21.99
C PHE A 6 -13.54 -10.63 22.79
N ASP A 7 -13.20 -11.73 23.43
CA ASP A 7 -14.12 -12.60 24.14
C ASP A 7 -13.47 -13.08 25.45
N ALA A 8 -14.28 -13.15 26.51
CA ALA A 8 -13.78 -13.42 27.85
C ALA A 8 -13.35 -14.88 28.06
N ASP A 9 -13.80 -15.82 27.21
CA ASP A 9 -13.46 -17.24 27.31
C ASP A 9 -12.40 -17.67 26.28
N THR A 10 -12.39 -16.99 25.13
CA THR A 10 -11.60 -17.39 23.95
C THR A 10 -10.57 -16.37 23.49
N GLY A 11 -10.43 -15.24 24.19
CA GLY A 11 -9.38 -14.26 23.95
C GLY A 11 -9.66 -13.41 22.70
N PHE A 12 -8.74 -13.42 21.73
CA PHE A 12 -8.83 -12.56 20.54
C PHE A 12 -9.08 -13.36 19.26
N SER A 13 -9.93 -12.81 18.38
CA SER A 13 -10.11 -13.31 17.02
C SER A 13 -10.08 -12.18 15.98
N LEU A 14 -9.49 -12.50 14.83
CA LEU A 14 -9.39 -11.62 13.67
C LEU A 14 -10.11 -12.28 12.49
N ASN A 15 -11.12 -11.62 11.94
CA ASN A 15 -11.98 -12.14 10.87
C ASN A 15 -12.58 -13.53 11.19
N GLY A 16 -12.98 -13.72 12.46
CA GLY A 16 -13.56 -14.98 12.95
C GLY A 16 -12.55 -16.11 13.18
N GLN A 17 -11.24 -15.86 13.01
CA GLN A 17 -10.18 -16.83 13.31
C GLN A 17 -9.53 -16.48 14.64
N ALA A 18 -9.42 -17.45 15.55
CA ALA A 18 -8.73 -17.27 16.82
C ALA A 18 -7.24 -17.01 16.59
N VAL A 19 -6.71 -15.97 17.24
CA VAL A 19 -5.32 -15.54 17.13
C VAL A 19 -4.81 -15.10 18.50
N ILE A 20 -3.73 -15.70 18.98
CA ILE A 20 -3.02 -15.20 20.17
C ILE A 20 -2.20 -13.97 19.77
N LEU A 21 -2.33 -12.87 20.52
CA LEU A 21 -1.50 -11.68 20.35
C LEU A 21 -0.07 -11.99 20.84
N LYS A 22 0.84 -12.19 19.88
CA LYS A 22 2.27 -12.47 20.07
C LYS A 22 3.02 -11.13 20.01
N GLY A 23 2.90 -10.40 21.10
CA GLY A 23 3.16 -8.97 21.19
C GLY A 23 4.57 -8.59 21.67
N MET A 24 5.04 -7.42 21.22
CA MET A 24 6.26 -6.78 21.70
C MET A 24 5.97 -5.32 22.08
N CYS A 25 6.37 -4.90 23.29
CA CYS A 25 6.51 -3.48 23.59
C CYS A 25 7.78 -2.94 22.93
N ASN A 26 7.69 -1.78 22.28
CA ASN A 26 8.84 -1.08 21.73
C ASN A 26 8.73 0.43 21.97
N HIS A 27 9.87 1.02 22.31
CA HIS A 27 10.07 2.46 22.29
C HIS A 27 10.36 2.97 20.87
N HIS A 28 10.36 4.30 20.70
CA HIS A 28 10.46 4.97 19.41
C HIS A 28 11.89 5.15 18.88
N ASP A 29 12.92 5.06 19.72
CA ASP A 29 14.31 5.26 19.25
C ASP A 29 14.74 4.15 18.28
N LEU A 30 15.70 4.46 17.42
CA LEU A 30 16.29 3.57 16.41
C LEU A 30 17.75 3.25 16.74
N GLY A 31 18.07 3.12 18.04
CA GLY A 31 19.39 2.75 18.53
C GLY A 31 20.44 3.83 18.26
N PRO A 32 21.55 3.54 17.56
CA PRO A 32 22.58 4.55 17.25
C PRO A 32 22.08 5.80 16.51
N LEU A 33 20.90 5.75 15.87
CA LEU A 33 20.26 6.90 15.20
C LEU A 33 19.45 7.78 16.17
N GLY A 34 19.22 7.34 17.41
CA GLY A 34 18.37 8.02 18.38
C GLY A 34 16.91 8.10 17.92
N ALA A 35 16.23 9.21 18.23
CA ALA A 35 14.82 9.43 17.89
C ALA A 35 14.59 9.95 16.45
N ALA A 36 15.65 10.24 15.69
CA ALA A 36 15.51 10.70 14.32
C ALA A 36 14.97 9.54 13.46
N LEU A 37 13.76 9.68 12.94
CA LEU A 37 13.08 8.63 12.20
C LEU A 37 13.78 8.38 10.85
N TRP A 38 14.05 7.11 10.58
CA TRP A 38 14.48 6.62 9.27
C TRP A 38 13.60 5.43 8.89
N ASP A 39 12.81 5.58 7.84
CA ASP A 39 11.83 4.57 7.43
C ASP A 39 12.45 3.19 7.25
N GLN A 40 13.62 3.12 6.59
CA GLN A 40 14.33 1.86 6.37
C GLN A 40 14.79 1.20 7.67
N ALA A 41 15.20 1.99 8.67
CA ALA A 41 15.62 1.47 9.97
C ALA A 41 14.42 0.96 10.78
N LEU A 42 13.31 1.68 10.76
CA LEU A 42 12.06 1.23 11.38
C LEU A 42 11.53 -0.04 10.69
N GLU A 43 11.49 -0.05 9.36
CA GLU A 43 11.06 -1.19 8.56
C GLU A 43 11.93 -2.42 8.83
N ARG A 44 13.26 -2.26 8.91
CA ARG A 44 14.20 -3.32 9.29
C ARG A 44 13.83 -3.92 10.64
N ARG A 45 13.56 -3.09 11.65
CA ARG A 45 13.21 -3.54 13.00
C ARG A 45 11.89 -4.31 13.02
N LEU A 46 10.87 -3.81 12.34
CA LEU A 46 9.56 -4.49 12.22
C LEU A 46 9.70 -5.83 11.49
N LYS A 47 10.52 -5.91 10.43
CA LYS A 47 10.78 -7.15 9.70
C LYS A 47 11.49 -8.18 10.55
N GLN A 48 12.47 -7.76 11.34
CA GLN A 48 13.20 -8.65 12.24
C GLN A 48 12.28 -9.22 13.33
N LEU A 49 11.37 -8.43 13.90
CA LEU A 49 10.35 -8.93 14.84
C LEU A 49 9.37 -9.86 14.14
N LYS A 50 8.88 -9.50 12.94
CA LYS A 50 7.96 -10.34 12.19
C LYS A 50 8.60 -11.69 11.80
N ALA A 51 9.88 -11.71 11.43
CA ALA A 51 10.62 -12.93 11.12
C ALA A 51 10.81 -13.86 12.34
N MET A 52 10.70 -13.30 13.55
CA MET A 52 10.66 -14.06 14.80
C MET A 52 9.26 -14.66 15.09
N GLY A 53 8.23 -14.26 14.34
CA GLY A 53 6.84 -14.69 14.59
C GLY A 53 6.01 -13.70 15.42
N CYS A 54 6.53 -12.49 15.69
CA CYS A 54 5.73 -11.40 16.26
C CYS A 54 4.58 -11.06 15.31
N ASN A 55 3.37 -10.92 15.85
CA ASN A 55 2.18 -10.50 15.08
C ASN A 55 1.54 -9.21 15.61
N SER A 56 2.01 -8.68 16.74
CA SER A 56 1.48 -7.45 17.30
C SER A 56 2.54 -6.58 17.99
N ILE A 57 2.36 -5.27 17.96
CA ILE A 57 3.23 -4.27 18.59
C ILE A 57 2.40 -3.43 19.57
N ARG A 58 2.94 -3.16 20.75
CA ARG A 58 2.46 -2.11 21.65
C ARG A 58 3.44 -0.94 21.59
N VAL A 59 2.93 0.25 21.29
CA VAL A 59 3.74 1.47 21.13
C VAL A 59 3.99 2.13 22.48
N ALA A 60 4.87 1.51 23.26
CA ALA A 60 5.16 1.88 24.63
C ALA A 60 5.98 3.20 24.70
N HIS A 61 5.52 4.28 25.32
CA HIS A 61 4.19 4.53 25.91
C HIS A 61 3.67 5.88 25.41
N ASN A 62 3.63 6.04 24.08
CA ASN A 62 3.33 7.31 23.43
C ASN A 62 2.80 7.07 22.01
N PRO A 63 2.09 8.05 21.42
CA PRO A 63 1.65 7.97 20.03
C PRO A 63 2.83 7.64 19.13
N SER A 64 2.66 6.68 18.22
CA SER A 64 3.71 6.33 17.27
C SER A 64 3.85 7.39 16.19
N SER A 65 4.91 7.27 15.38
CA SER A 65 4.96 7.98 14.10
C SER A 65 3.92 7.38 13.12
N PRO A 66 3.37 8.17 12.17
CA PRO A 66 2.46 7.65 11.15
C PRO A 66 3.08 6.51 10.32
N GLU A 67 4.38 6.60 10.04
CA GLU A 67 5.15 5.64 9.24
C GLU A 67 5.15 4.24 9.88
N LEU A 68 5.14 4.16 11.22
CA LEU A 68 5.02 2.88 11.93
C LEU A 68 3.68 2.21 11.61
N LEU A 69 2.58 2.97 11.65
CA LEU A 69 1.25 2.41 11.38
C LEU A 69 1.08 2.05 9.91
N ASP A 70 1.59 2.87 8.98
CA ASP A 70 1.63 2.55 7.55
C ASP A 70 2.44 1.28 7.26
N MET A 71 3.55 1.07 7.95
CA MET A 71 4.33 -0.17 7.86
C MET A 71 3.57 -1.34 8.46
N CYS A 72 2.97 -1.18 9.65
CA CYS A 72 2.17 -2.23 10.29
C CYS A 72 0.96 -2.64 9.44
N ASP A 73 0.28 -1.71 8.77
CA ASP A 73 -0.80 -1.98 7.83
C ASP A 73 -0.32 -2.83 6.65
N ARG A 74 0.76 -2.39 5.98
CA ARG A 74 1.33 -3.10 4.82
C ARG A 74 1.89 -4.47 5.21
N MET A 75 2.48 -4.56 6.39
CA MET A 75 3.12 -5.76 6.89
C MET A 75 2.15 -6.68 7.61
N GLY A 76 0.93 -6.27 7.95
CA GLY A 76 0.01 -7.09 8.75
C GLY A 76 0.55 -7.37 10.16
N LEU A 77 0.91 -6.32 10.89
CA LEU A 77 1.21 -6.34 12.33
C LEU A 77 0.12 -5.59 13.07
N LEU A 78 -0.52 -6.21 14.07
CA LEU A 78 -1.58 -5.58 14.85
C LEU A 78 -0.99 -4.59 15.87
N VAL A 79 -1.70 -3.52 16.20
CA VAL A 79 -1.16 -2.45 17.08
C VAL A 79 -2.09 -2.16 18.26
N VAL A 80 -1.51 -2.20 19.46
CA VAL A 80 -2.06 -1.51 20.65
C VAL A 80 -1.48 -0.11 20.63
N ASN A 81 -2.31 0.87 20.27
CA ASN A 81 -1.87 2.24 20.08
C ASN A 81 -2.06 3.03 21.39
N GLU A 82 -0.98 3.52 21.98
CA GLU A 82 -0.96 4.03 23.36
C GLU A 82 -0.66 5.51 23.41
N THR A 83 -1.42 6.27 24.22
CA THR A 83 -1.30 7.74 24.26
C THR A 83 -0.45 8.22 25.44
N PHE A 84 -0.60 7.63 26.62
CA PHE A 84 -0.04 8.20 27.86
C PHE A 84 0.76 7.18 28.66
N ASP A 85 1.97 7.57 29.07
CA ASP A 85 2.76 6.86 30.08
C ASP A 85 2.35 7.25 31.52
N GLU A 86 1.85 8.46 31.73
CA GLU A 86 1.47 8.98 33.04
C GLU A 86 0.25 9.90 32.91
N TRP A 87 -0.50 10.06 34.01
CA TRP A 87 -1.52 11.10 34.14
C TRP A 87 -0.97 12.29 34.93
N ARG A 88 -1.30 12.46 36.21
CA ARG A 88 -0.82 13.55 37.09
C ARG A 88 0.28 13.11 38.07
N GLU A 89 0.33 11.82 38.38
CA GLU A 89 1.23 11.20 39.33
C GLU A 89 2.00 10.03 38.70
N GLY A 90 3.12 9.68 39.33
CA GLY A 90 3.96 8.59 38.89
C GLY A 90 4.46 7.74 40.05
N TRP A 91 4.80 6.48 39.73
CA TRP A 91 5.39 5.55 40.68
C TRP A 91 6.82 5.93 41.05
N LYS A 92 7.20 5.69 42.31
CA LYS A 92 8.56 5.89 42.82
C LYS A 92 9.02 4.69 43.63
N PHE A 93 10.30 4.38 43.57
CA PHE A 93 10.89 3.39 44.48
C PHE A 93 11.35 4.08 45.77
N LYS A 94 10.83 3.62 46.91
CA LYS A 94 11.27 4.01 48.26
C LYS A 94 11.50 2.76 49.10
N ASP A 95 12.69 2.63 49.68
CA ASP A 95 13.08 1.48 50.52
C ASP A 95 12.84 0.11 49.84
N GLY A 96 13.09 0.02 48.53
CA GLY A 96 12.92 -1.19 47.74
C GLY A 96 11.47 -1.54 47.36
N ARG A 97 10.49 -0.67 47.66
CA ARG A 97 9.08 -0.84 47.29
C ARG A 97 8.62 0.26 46.34
N LEU A 98 7.72 -0.09 45.42
CA LEU A 98 6.96 0.89 44.63
C LEU A 98 5.98 1.60 45.57
N VAL A 99 6.09 2.92 45.66
CA VAL A 99 5.17 3.79 46.37
C VAL A 99 4.68 4.86 45.40
N CYS A 100 3.42 5.26 45.54
CA CYS A 100 2.91 6.41 44.81
C CYS A 100 3.65 7.68 45.28
N GLY A 101 4.04 8.56 44.35
CA GLY A 101 4.56 9.87 44.72
C GLY A 101 3.44 10.72 45.34
N THR A 102 3.63 11.20 46.58
CA THR A 102 2.64 12.10 47.18
C THR A 102 2.71 13.50 46.56
N GLY A 103 1.62 13.94 45.91
CA GLY A 103 1.44 15.26 45.27
C GLY A 103 1.91 15.26 43.81
N GLN A 104 1.19 15.99 42.93
CA GLN A 104 1.41 16.16 41.46
C GLN A 104 2.90 16.09 41.05
N ARG A 105 3.42 14.86 40.91
CA ARG A 105 4.82 14.57 40.61
C ARG A 105 4.83 13.26 39.84
N GLY A 106 4.96 13.37 38.52
CA GLY A 106 5.02 12.25 37.60
C GLY A 106 6.28 11.38 37.74
N LYS A 107 6.39 10.41 36.83
CA LYS A 107 7.50 9.46 36.66
C LYS A 107 8.82 10.19 36.36
N ALA A 108 8.77 11.26 35.56
CA ALA A 108 9.91 12.12 35.24
C ALA A 108 9.70 13.56 35.73
N ARG A 109 10.78 14.26 36.12
CA ARG A 109 10.71 15.64 36.63
C ARG A 109 10.08 16.62 35.63
N GLN A 110 10.29 16.41 34.34
CA GLN A 110 9.77 17.23 33.24
C GLN A 110 8.84 16.39 32.33
N GLY A 111 8.12 15.43 32.92
CA GLY A 111 7.19 14.57 32.19
C GLY A 111 5.88 15.27 31.83
N TYR A 112 5.02 14.55 31.11
CA TYR A 112 3.74 15.03 30.60
C TYR A 112 2.73 15.37 31.71
N HIS A 113 2.90 14.85 32.94
CA HIS A 113 2.03 15.18 34.06
C HIS A 113 1.89 16.67 34.38
N LEU A 114 2.87 17.48 33.98
CA LEU A 114 2.82 18.94 34.12
C LEU A 114 1.79 19.60 33.18
N TYR A 115 1.38 18.90 32.13
CA TYR A 115 0.53 19.38 31.03
C TYR A 115 -0.77 18.61 30.89
N PHE A 116 -0.90 17.46 31.56
CA PHE A 116 -2.03 16.53 31.43
C PHE A 116 -3.40 17.22 31.57
N ASP A 117 -3.58 18.05 32.60
CA ASP A 117 -4.85 18.76 32.84
C ASP A 117 -5.27 19.71 31.71
N GLU A 118 -4.29 20.29 31.00
CA GLU A 118 -4.54 21.25 29.93
C GLU A 118 -4.64 20.58 28.55
N TRP A 119 -3.87 19.51 28.33
CA TRP A 119 -3.63 18.97 26.99
C TRP A 119 -4.17 17.56 26.74
N ALA A 120 -4.49 16.76 27.77
CA ALA A 120 -4.80 15.34 27.58
C ALA A 120 -6.01 15.10 26.66
N GLU A 121 -7.09 15.87 26.79
CA GLU A 121 -8.25 15.75 25.90
C GLU A 121 -7.86 16.03 24.43
N LYS A 122 -7.09 17.09 24.20
CA LYS A 122 -6.67 17.49 22.87
C LYS A 122 -5.71 16.47 22.27
N ASP A 123 -4.69 16.07 23.00
CA ASP A 123 -3.66 15.15 22.51
C ASP A 123 -4.24 13.74 22.26
N LEU A 124 -5.16 13.27 23.11
CA LEU A 124 -5.90 12.03 22.86
C LEU A 124 -6.80 12.15 21.62
N THR A 125 -7.52 13.27 21.49
CA THR A 125 -8.39 13.51 20.32
C THR A 125 -7.59 13.53 19.02
N ASP A 126 -6.49 14.28 18.99
CA ASP A 126 -5.61 14.38 17.82
C ASP A 126 -5.02 13.01 17.46
N HIS A 127 -4.57 12.24 18.46
CA HIS A 127 -4.05 10.89 18.27
C HIS A 127 -5.11 9.96 17.64
N LEU A 128 -6.32 9.94 18.19
CA LEU A 128 -7.42 9.10 17.70
C LEU A 128 -7.84 9.49 16.28
N VAL A 129 -8.01 10.78 16.01
CA VAL A 129 -8.42 11.28 14.69
C VAL A 129 -7.38 10.94 13.62
N ARG A 130 -6.09 11.10 13.95
CA ARG A 130 -4.99 10.74 13.05
C ARG A 130 -5.02 9.26 12.69
N ASP A 131 -5.24 8.38 13.68
CA ASP A 131 -4.88 6.97 13.54
C ASP A 131 -6.05 5.98 13.38
N ARG A 132 -7.30 6.39 13.65
CA ARG A 132 -8.48 5.48 13.64
C ARG A 132 -8.78 4.77 12.32
N ASN A 133 -8.24 5.26 11.21
CA ASN A 133 -8.44 4.65 9.90
C ASN A 133 -7.42 3.54 9.57
N HIS A 134 -6.36 3.37 10.38
CA HIS A 134 -5.39 2.30 10.19
C HIS A 134 -5.99 0.93 10.56
N PRO A 135 -6.07 -0.04 9.63
CA PRO A 135 -6.58 -1.37 9.93
C PRO A 135 -5.74 -2.14 10.95
N CYS A 136 -4.44 -1.85 11.10
CA CYS A 136 -3.56 -2.48 12.08
C CYS A 136 -3.92 -2.17 13.53
N VAL A 137 -4.47 -0.99 13.82
CA VAL A 137 -4.84 -0.61 15.19
C VAL A 137 -6.00 -1.47 15.65
N ILE A 138 -5.85 -2.14 16.80
CA ILE A 138 -6.85 -3.04 17.38
C ILE A 138 -7.32 -2.63 18.78
N MET A 139 -6.55 -1.81 19.50
CA MET A 139 -6.92 -1.29 20.82
C MET A 139 -6.33 0.11 21.02
N TRP A 140 -7.02 0.93 21.82
CA TRP A 140 -6.53 2.22 22.29
C TRP A 140 -6.11 2.11 23.75
N SER A 141 -4.83 2.32 24.05
CA SER A 141 -4.35 2.41 25.43
C SER A 141 -4.27 3.87 25.87
N ILE A 142 -5.01 4.22 26.93
CA ILE A 142 -5.10 5.59 27.47
C ILE A 142 -4.26 5.78 28.75
N GLY A 143 -3.35 4.84 29.03
CA GLY A 143 -2.47 4.93 30.19
C GLY A 143 -1.58 3.69 30.37
N ASN A 144 -0.41 3.88 30.98
CA ASN A 144 0.47 2.80 31.40
C ASN A 144 0.92 2.99 32.85
N GLU A 145 0.64 2.01 33.72
CA GLU A 145 1.03 2.05 35.13
C GLU A 145 0.63 3.35 35.84
N VAL A 146 -0.60 3.83 35.62
CA VAL A 146 -1.12 5.05 36.25
C VAL A 146 -1.53 4.80 37.71
N PRO A 147 -0.85 5.37 38.72
CA PRO A 147 -1.17 5.10 40.14
C PRO A 147 -2.53 5.65 40.59
N GLU A 148 -2.99 6.77 40.02
CA GLU A 148 -4.28 7.40 40.36
C GLU A 148 -5.46 6.48 40.07
N ALA A 149 -5.33 5.71 39.00
CA ALA A 149 -6.23 4.64 38.61
C ALA A 149 -6.16 3.42 39.56
N GLN A 150 -4.94 2.99 39.86
CA GLN A 150 -4.67 1.66 40.42
C GLN A 150 -4.65 1.62 41.95
N VAL A 151 -4.52 2.78 42.61
CA VAL A 151 -4.44 2.91 44.07
C VAL A 151 -5.47 3.89 44.63
N HIS A 152 -5.75 4.99 43.92
CA HIS A 152 -6.64 6.04 44.42
C HIS A 152 -8.08 5.90 43.96
N GLY A 153 -8.32 5.16 42.87
CA GLY A 153 -9.65 4.99 42.29
C GLY A 153 -10.15 6.26 41.60
N ASP A 154 -9.28 6.99 40.89
CA ASP A 154 -9.68 8.11 40.03
C ASP A 154 -10.40 7.60 38.77
N LEU A 155 -11.64 7.15 38.97
CA LEU A 155 -12.50 6.64 37.91
C LEU A 155 -13.00 7.76 36.99
N GLU A 156 -13.00 9.02 37.43
CA GLU A 156 -13.51 10.14 36.64
C GLU A 156 -12.56 10.46 35.49
N THR A 157 -11.23 10.48 35.74
CA THR A 157 -10.25 10.62 34.66
C THR A 157 -10.37 9.47 33.64
N LEU A 158 -10.51 8.22 34.11
CA LEU A 158 -10.70 7.08 33.20
C LEU A 158 -11.94 7.23 32.33
N LYS A 159 -13.11 7.50 32.94
CA LYS A 159 -14.37 7.67 32.21
C LYS A 159 -14.23 8.76 31.17
N SER A 160 -13.66 9.91 31.53
CA SER A 160 -13.47 11.02 30.61
C SER A 160 -12.64 10.63 29.38
N LEU A 161 -11.48 9.99 29.56
CA LEU A 161 -10.63 9.56 28.45
C LEU A 161 -11.26 8.44 27.61
N ARG A 162 -11.92 7.48 28.25
CA ARG A 162 -12.63 6.39 27.55
C ARG A 162 -13.80 6.92 26.73
N ASP A 163 -14.59 7.83 27.30
CA ASP A 163 -15.75 8.40 26.61
C ASP A 163 -15.31 9.23 25.39
N ILE A 164 -14.14 9.89 25.44
CA ILE A 164 -13.50 10.51 24.25
C ILE A 164 -13.19 9.45 23.18
N CYS A 165 -12.57 8.34 23.57
CA CYS A 165 -12.26 7.24 22.65
C CYS A 165 -13.53 6.69 21.99
N HIS A 166 -14.56 6.33 22.76
CA HIS A 166 -15.81 5.79 22.23
C HIS A 166 -16.58 6.79 21.37
N LYS A 167 -16.48 8.09 21.66
CA LYS A 167 -17.08 9.15 20.85
C LYS A 167 -16.41 9.27 19.48
N ILE A 168 -15.07 9.14 19.41
CA ILE A 168 -14.29 9.35 18.19
C ILE A 168 -14.15 8.06 17.37
N ASP A 169 -13.95 6.93 18.03
CA ASP A 169 -13.81 5.60 17.45
C ASP A 169 -14.52 4.54 18.31
N PRO A 170 -15.83 4.29 18.07
CA PRO A 170 -16.56 3.24 18.78
C PRO A 170 -16.22 1.83 18.31
N THR A 171 -15.30 1.67 17.34
CA THR A 171 -15.04 0.38 16.68
C THR A 171 -13.91 -0.43 17.30
N ARG A 172 -13.22 0.12 18.32
CA ARG A 172 -12.08 -0.51 18.98
C ARG A 172 -12.19 -0.38 20.50
N PRO A 173 -11.78 -1.42 21.26
CA PRO A 173 -11.78 -1.37 22.71
C PRO A 173 -10.71 -0.44 23.27
N VAL A 174 -11.03 0.15 24.41
CA VAL A 174 -10.15 0.98 25.24
C VAL A 174 -9.53 0.14 26.35
N THR A 175 -8.24 0.33 26.56
CA THR A 175 -7.43 -0.39 27.55
C THR A 175 -6.47 0.53 28.32
N VAL A 176 -5.87 -0.01 29.37
CA VAL A 176 -4.82 0.62 30.19
C VAL A 176 -3.89 -0.50 30.67
N GLY A 177 -2.57 -0.25 30.66
CA GLY A 177 -1.59 -1.15 31.27
C GLY A 177 -1.63 -1.07 32.80
N CYS A 178 -2.21 -2.08 33.46
CA CYS A 178 -2.44 -2.11 34.91
C CYS A 178 -1.34 -2.88 35.65
N ASN A 179 -0.64 -2.21 36.56
CA ASN A 179 0.50 -2.78 37.28
C ASN A 179 0.11 -3.58 38.53
N GLN A 180 -1.11 -3.42 39.05
CA GLN A 180 -1.59 -4.15 40.22
C GLN A 180 -3.02 -4.63 40.00
N MET A 181 -3.18 -5.91 39.63
CA MET A 181 -4.48 -6.53 39.39
C MET A 181 -5.43 -6.39 40.58
N SER A 182 -4.99 -6.71 41.80
CA SER A 182 -5.83 -6.56 43.00
C SER A 182 -6.29 -5.13 43.22
N GLY A 183 -5.42 -4.14 42.98
CA GLY A 183 -5.75 -2.72 43.16
C GLY A 183 -6.83 -2.24 42.20
N VAL A 184 -6.72 -2.57 40.91
CA VAL A 184 -7.73 -2.19 39.91
C VAL A 184 -9.07 -2.91 40.09
N ASN A 185 -9.05 -4.08 40.73
CA ASN A 185 -10.25 -4.82 41.10
C ASN A 185 -10.94 -4.17 42.30
N GLU A 186 -10.18 -3.82 43.34
CA GLU A 186 -10.71 -3.18 44.56
C GLU A 186 -11.27 -1.78 44.30
N THR A 187 -10.67 -1.02 43.38
CA THR A 187 -11.13 0.34 43.05
C THR A 187 -12.29 0.37 42.04
N GLY A 188 -12.62 -0.76 41.40
CA GLY A 188 -13.57 -0.82 40.28
C GLY A 188 -13.03 -0.22 38.97
N PHE A 189 -11.73 0.02 38.88
CA PHE A 189 -11.09 0.57 37.68
C PHE A 189 -11.15 -0.40 36.49
N ALA A 190 -10.92 -1.69 36.77
CA ALA A 190 -10.95 -2.73 35.74
C ALA A 190 -12.33 -2.87 35.08
N ASP A 191 -13.41 -2.61 35.82
CA ASP A 191 -14.79 -2.76 35.34
C ASP A 191 -15.21 -1.66 34.34
N LEU A 192 -14.39 -0.60 34.20
CA LEU A 192 -14.67 0.50 33.28
C LEU A 192 -13.90 0.41 31.95
N LEU A 193 -12.98 -0.54 31.83
CA LEU A 193 -12.23 -0.81 30.60
C LEU A 193 -12.98 -1.81 29.72
N ASP A 194 -12.88 -1.67 28.40
CA ASP A 194 -13.44 -2.67 27.47
C ASP A 194 -12.59 -3.96 27.49
N THR A 195 -11.27 -3.78 27.61
CA THR A 195 -10.30 -4.86 27.77
C THR A 195 -9.26 -4.43 28.82
N VAL A 196 -9.04 -5.25 29.84
CA VAL A 196 -8.06 -4.95 30.91
C VAL A 196 -6.66 -5.40 30.46
N GLY A 197 -5.69 -4.49 30.49
CA GLY A 197 -4.27 -4.85 30.29
C GLY A 197 -3.60 -5.10 31.64
N TYR A 198 -2.97 -6.25 31.83
CA TYR A 198 -2.17 -6.54 33.03
C TYR A 198 -0.67 -6.49 32.75
N ASN A 199 0.05 -5.61 33.46
CA ASN A 199 1.51 -5.58 33.52
C ASN A 199 2.03 -6.56 34.59
N GLY A 200 3.34 -6.78 34.62
CA GLY A 200 3.97 -7.72 35.56
C GLY A 200 3.98 -7.32 37.05
N GLY A 201 3.65 -6.08 37.42
CA GLY A 201 3.68 -5.65 38.83
C GLY A 201 2.67 -6.35 39.73
N GLY A 202 2.87 -6.18 41.04
CA GLY A 202 2.01 -6.78 42.06
C GLY A 202 1.98 -8.31 42.09
N GLY A 203 2.62 -9.00 41.14
CA GLY A 203 2.44 -10.43 40.91
C GLY A 203 1.28 -10.78 39.97
N SER A 204 0.73 -9.82 39.22
CA SER A 204 -0.46 -10.01 38.35
C SER A 204 -0.29 -11.15 37.34
N CYS A 205 0.92 -11.39 36.84
CA CYS A 205 1.24 -12.52 35.95
C CYS A 205 1.00 -13.91 36.54
N PHE A 206 0.77 -14.04 37.85
CA PHE A 206 0.47 -15.31 38.52
C PHE A 206 -1.02 -15.46 38.89
N GLN A 207 -1.86 -14.49 38.54
CA GLN A 207 -3.24 -14.37 39.05
C GLN A 207 -4.32 -14.56 37.97
N TYR A 208 -3.96 -14.79 36.70
CA TYR A 208 -4.91 -14.88 35.59
C TYR A 208 -6.07 -15.86 35.80
N ALA A 209 -5.78 -17.05 36.32
CA ALA A 209 -6.81 -18.06 36.56
C ALA A 209 -7.75 -17.71 37.72
N GLU A 210 -7.23 -17.06 38.77
CA GLU A 210 -8.03 -16.59 39.90
C GLU A 210 -8.93 -15.41 39.47
N ASP A 211 -8.36 -14.46 38.71
CA ASP A 211 -9.10 -13.30 38.20
C ASP A 211 -10.23 -13.72 37.25
N HIS A 212 -9.95 -14.58 36.28
CA HIS A 212 -10.98 -15.10 35.36
C HIS A 212 -12.08 -15.88 36.11
N ALA A 213 -11.73 -16.69 37.11
CA ALA A 213 -12.72 -17.41 37.92
C ALA A 213 -13.63 -16.46 38.73
N GLN A 214 -13.09 -15.32 39.18
CA GLN A 214 -13.82 -14.32 39.95
C GLN A 214 -14.62 -13.35 39.06
N TYR A 215 -14.10 -13.04 37.87
CA TYR A 215 -14.66 -12.10 36.90
C TYR A 215 -14.78 -12.78 35.52
N PRO A 216 -15.74 -13.71 35.34
CA PRO A 216 -15.81 -14.55 34.14
C PRO A 216 -16.13 -13.77 32.85
N ASP A 217 -16.80 -12.63 32.95
CA ASP A 217 -17.12 -11.78 31.80
C ASP A 217 -15.97 -10.82 31.43
N ARG A 218 -14.84 -10.86 32.16
CA ARG A 218 -13.74 -9.92 31.96
C ARG A 218 -12.87 -10.35 30.79
N ILE A 219 -12.70 -9.42 29.87
CA ILE A 219 -11.74 -9.54 28.78
C ILE A 219 -10.40 -8.94 29.25
N PHE A 220 -9.32 -9.70 29.13
CA PHE A 220 -8.00 -9.20 29.46
C PHE A 220 -6.87 -9.79 28.60
N TYR A 221 -5.72 -9.14 28.68
CA TYR A 221 -4.46 -9.57 28.06
C TYR A 221 -3.28 -9.13 28.92
N ALA A 222 -2.11 -9.70 28.68
CA ALA A 222 -0.89 -9.29 29.34
C ALA A 222 -0.25 -8.11 28.58
N SER A 223 -0.53 -6.88 29.02
CA SER A 223 -0.08 -5.65 28.34
C SER A 223 1.41 -5.37 28.47
N GLU A 224 2.07 -5.94 29.48
CA GLU A 224 3.50 -5.80 29.69
C GLU A 224 4.06 -6.96 30.52
N VAL A 225 4.13 -8.15 29.92
CA VAL A 225 4.66 -9.36 30.53
C VAL A 225 5.33 -10.21 29.45
N PRO A 226 6.51 -10.80 29.71
CA PRO A 226 7.31 -10.67 30.93
C PRO A 226 8.34 -9.52 30.86
N HIS A 227 8.94 -9.24 32.02
CA HIS A 227 10.15 -8.43 32.15
C HIS A 227 11.36 -9.35 32.42
N SER A 228 11.95 -9.90 31.36
CA SER A 228 13.18 -10.69 31.41
C SER A 228 14.42 -9.81 31.19
N TYR A 229 15.56 -10.19 31.75
CA TYR A 229 16.83 -9.49 31.57
C TYR A 229 17.86 -10.34 30.84
N GLN A 230 18.54 -9.77 29.86
CA GLN A 230 19.58 -10.47 29.11
C GLN A 230 20.58 -9.51 28.45
N THR A 231 21.86 -9.89 28.45
CA THR A 231 22.95 -9.22 27.73
C THR A 231 23.51 -10.19 26.68
N ARG A 232 23.69 -9.71 25.44
CA ARG A 232 24.04 -10.56 24.30
C ARG A 232 25.30 -11.39 24.59
N SER A 233 25.18 -12.71 24.49
CA SER A 233 26.28 -13.68 24.66
C SER A 233 26.92 -13.72 26.06
N GLU A 234 26.28 -13.13 27.07
CA GLU A 234 26.66 -13.30 28.47
C GLU A 234 25.86 -14.41 29.13
N TYR A 235 26.48 -15.22 29.97
CA TYR A 235 25.85 -16.41 30.54
C TYR A 235 26.10 -16.53 32.03
N ARG A 236 25.09 -16.95 32.79
CA ARG A 236 25.21 -17.41 34.17
C ARG A 236 24.35 -18.63 34.40
N THR A 237 24.87 -19.56 35.18
CA THR A 237 24.14 -20.77 35.56
C THR A 237 23.30 -20.57 36.81
N HIS A 238 23.64 -19.59 37.65
CA HIS A 238 22.82 -19.19 38.80
C HIS A 238 21.77 -18.15 38.39
N SER A 239 20.52 -18.38 38.80
CA SER A 239 19.39 -17.50 38.47
C SER A 239 19.51 -16.15 39.18
N ASN A 240 19.06 -15.08 38.52
CA ASN A 240 19.10 -13.73 39.07
C ASN A 240 17.80 -12.97 38.81
N TYR A 241 16.91 -12.99 39.80
CA TYR A 241 15.61 -12.30 39.74
C TYR A 241 15.50 -11.19 40.77
N ARG A 242 14.87 -10.08 40.38
CA ARG A 242 14.54 -8.99 41.32
C ARG A 242 13.59 -9.47 42.43
N ASP A 243 12.64 -10.33 42.08
CA ASP A 243 11.81 -11.06 43.03
C ASP A 243 12.27 -12.53 43.10
N PRO A 244 13.03 -12.94 44.13
CA PRO A 244 13.58 -14.28 44.21
C PRO A 244 12.55 -15.35 44.59
N SER A 245 11.31 -14.98 44.96
CA SER A 245 10.31 -15.95 45.43
C SER A 245 9.80 -16.89 44.33
N HIS A 246 9.91 -16.47 43.07
CA HIS A 246 9.43 -17.22 41.90
C HIS A 246 10.57 -17.48 40.88
N GLN A 247 11.83 -17.35 41.30
CA GLN A 247 12.95 -17.53 40.38
C GLN A 247 13.10 -19.01 39.95
N PRO A 248 13.47 -19.29 38.68
CA PRO A 248 13.84 -20.63 38.26
C PRO A 248 15.02 -21.18 39.08
N PRO A 249 15.14 -22.52 39.24
CA PRO A 249 16.29 -23.11 39.91
C PRO A 249 17.59 -22.81 39.16
N ASN A 250 18.70 -22.79 39.89
CA ASN A 250 20.03 -22.71 39.28
C ASN A 250 20.23 -23.91 38.34
N LEU A 251 20.86 -23.67 37.19
CA LEU A 251 21.13 -24.71 36.19
C LEU A 251 22.19 -25.71 36.66
N THR A 252 23.07 -25.27 37.55
CA THR A 252 24.15 -26.06 38.14
C THR A 252 24.29 -25.73 39.63
N GLU A 253 24.91 -26.64 40.40
CA GLU A 253 25.16 -26.42 41.82
C GLU A 253 26.13 -25.25 42.05
N GLN A 254 27.19 -25.16 41.25
CA GLN A 254 28.20 -24.09 41.30
C GLN A 254 28.10 -23.22 40.07
N GLU A 255 28.38 -21.92 40.21
CA GLU A 255 28.37 -20.99 39.08
C GLU A 255 29.52 -21.33 38.12
N VAL A 256 29.16 -21.68 36.87
CA VAL A 256 30.11 -22.04 35.82
C VAL A 256 30.74 -20.81 35.17
N PHE A 257 30.08 -19.66 35.19
CA PHE A 257 30.51 -18.41 34.52
C PHE A 257 30.71 -17.25 35.51
N PRO A 258 31.59 -17.37 36.52
CA PRO A 258 31.81 -16.31 37.51
C PRO A 258 32.43 -15.03 36.91
N GLU A 259 32.99 -15.10 35.69
CA GLU A 259 33.62 -13.99 34.99
C GLU A 259 32.65 -12.94 34.43
N THR A 260 31.37 -13.28 34.20
CA THR A 260 30.40 -12.33 33.63
C THR A 260 30.23 -11.12 34.55
N HIS A 261 30.34 -9.93 33.98
CA HIS A 261 30.30 -8.67 34.73
C HIS A 261 28.97 -8.48 35.48
N ALA A 262 29.02 -8.00 36.73
CA ALA A 262 27.85 -7.92 37.63
C ALA A 262 26.69 -7.05 37.12
N LYS A 263 26.92 -6.20 36.11
CA LYS A 263 25.89 -5.36 35.48
C LYS A 263 25.27 -5.96 34.22
N TYR A 264 25.81 -7.07 33.73
CA TYR A 264 25.24 -7.87 32.64
C TYR A 264 24.31 -8.94 33.18
N HIS A 265 23.36 -9.38 32.36
CA HIS A 265 22.43 -10.45 32.70
C HIS A 265 22.58 -11.64 31.75
N SER A 266 22.30 -12.83 32.27
CA SER A 266 22.41 -14.09 31.53
C SER A 266 21.48 -14.11 30.32
N SER A 267 21.94 -14.69 29.21
CA SER A 267 21.13 -15.01 28.04
C SER A 267 20.49 -16.41 28.10
N TYR A 268 20.74 -17.20 29.14
CA TYR A 268 19.77 -18.23 29.52
C TYR A 268 18.49 -17.56 30.03
N ASP A 269 17.35 -18.24 29.89
CA ASP A 269 16.07 -17.77 30.43
C ASP A 269 16.00 -17.96 31.96
N ASN A 270 16.91 -17.28 32.68
CA ASN A 270 17.09 -17.37 34.13
C ASN A 270 17.47 -16.02 34.79
N ALA A 271 17.23 -14.90 34.11
CA ALA A 271 17.37 -13.56 34.69
C ALA A 271 16.16 -12.68 34.34
N GLY A 272 15.65 -11.93 35.32
CA GLY A 272 14.45 -11.14 35.11
C GLY A 272 13.89 -10.50 36.37
N VAL A 273 12.61 -10.17 36.32
CA VAL A 273 11.92 -9.53 37.44
C VAL A 273 11.13 -10.52 38.28
N ARG A 274 10.25 -11.33 37.67
CA ARG A 274 9.30 -12.22 38.37
C ARG A 274 9.11 -13.58 37.71
N ILE A 275 8.88 -13.58 36.40
CA ILE A 275 8.58 -14.76 35.60
C ILE A 275 9.53 -14.84 34.39
N SER A 276 9.90 -16.05 33.98
CA SER A 276 10.75 -16.29 32.80
C SER A 276 9.98 -16.03 31.49
N ALA A 277 10.70 -15.89 30.38
CA ALA A 277 10.08 -15.76 29.05
C ALA A 277 9.23 -17.01 28.73
N ARG A 278 9.77 -18.18 29.05
CA ARG A 278 9.12 -19.47 28.88
C ARG A 278 7.86 -19.63 29.72
N ASP A 279 7.91 -19.32 31.00
CA ASP A 279 6.78 -19.55 31.88
C ASP A 279 5.64 -18.55 31.63
N SER A 280 5.96 -17.31 31.23
CA SER A 280 4.96 -16.35 30.73
C SER A 280 4.25 -16.89 29.49
N TRP A 281 5.04 -17.30 28.48
CA TRP A 281 4.46 -17.81 27.24
C TRP A 281 3.63 -19.08 27.48
N ARG A 282 4.01 -19.94 28.43
CA ARG A 282 3.21 -21.11 28.80
C ARG A 282 1.82 -20.71 29.26
N LEU A 283 1.73 -19.72 30.16
CA LEU A 283 0.44 -19.22 30.65
C LEU A 283 -0.38 -18.64 29.49
N THR A 284 0.22 -17.79 28.66
CA THR A 284 -0.46 -17.17 27.51
C THR A 284 -0.93 -18.20 26.46
N ARG A 285 -0.12 -19.25 26.21
CA ARG A 285 -0.44 -20.32 25.24
C ARG A 285 -1.54 -21.23 25.75
N ASP A 286 -1.52 -21.57 27.04
CA ASP A 286 -2.33 -22.65 27.61
C ASP A 286 -3.65 -22.15 28.23
N LEU A 287 -3.79 -20.84 28.50
CA LEU A 287 -5.01 -20.22 29.02
C LEU A 287 -5.81 -19.54 27.88
N PRO A 288 -6.93 -20.11 27.40
CA PRO A 288 -7.61 -19.64 26.19
C PRO A 288 -8.24 -18.25 26.32
N TYR A 289 -8.57 -17.82 27.55
CA TYR A 289 -9.13 -16.50 27.85
C TYR A 289 -8.09 -15.37 27.88
N VAL A 290 -6.79 -15.70 27.82
CA VAL A 290 -5.73 -14.69 27.71
C VAL A 290 -5.57 -14.32 26.24
N ALA A 291 -6.01 -13.12 25.84
CA ALA A 291 -5.95 -12.71 24.44
C ALA A 291 -4.52 -12.65 23.84
N GLY A 292 -3.50 -12.51 24.70
CA GLY A 292 -2.09 -12.62 24.36
C GLY A 292 -1.18 -11.88 25.33
N GLU A 293 0.09 -11.72 24.95
CA GLU A 293 1.10 -11.04 25.76
C GLU A 293 1.94 -10.04 24.95
N TYR A 294 2.37 -8.96 25.61
CA TYR A 294 3.32 -8.00 25.08
C TYR A 294 4.54 -7.95 25.98
N ARG A 295 5.64 -8.56 25.53
CA ARG A 295 6.87 -8.59 26.35
C ARG A 295 7.53 -7.23 26.45
N TRP A 296 8.23 -7.02 27.57
CA TRP A 296 9.14 -5.90 27.76
C TRP A 296 10.60 -6.36 27.55
N THR A 297 11.26 -6.10 26.42
CA THR A 297 10.82 -5.42 25.19
C THR A 297 11.28 -6.19 23.94
N GLY A 298 10.89 -5.74 22.75
CA GLY A 298 11.45 -6.24 21.49
C GLY A 298 12.93 -5.88 21.32
N TYR A 299 13.24 -4.57 21.36
CA TYR A 299 14.61 -4.04 21.29
C TYR A 299 15.06 -3.44 22.62
N ASP A 300 16.36 -3.50 22.92
CA ASP A 300 16.95 -2.59 23.89
C ASP A 300 16.80 -1.15 23.36
N TYR A 301 16.64 -0.21 24.28
CA TYR A 301 16.37 1.19 24.01
C TYR A 301 17.24 2.07 24.91
N ILE A 302 17.39 3.34 24.53
CA ILE A 302 18.26 4.28 25.26
C ILE A 302 17.64 4.64 26.60
N GLY A 303 18.42 4.58 27.69
CA GLY A 303 17.95 4.91 29.04
C GLY A 303 17.41 3.71 29.82
N GLU A 304 16.55 4.00 30.81
CA GLU A 304 16.00 3.04 31.79
C GLU A 304 16.99 1.98 32.29
N SER A 305 18.24 2.40 32.48
CA SER A 305 19.37 1.49 32.65
C SER A 305 19.52 0.93 34.06
N GLY A 306 18.64 1.30 34.98
CA GLY A 306 18.79 1.00 36.41
C GLY A 306 20.05 1.62 37.04
N GLY A 307 20.58 2.68 36.44
CA GLY A 307 21.65 3.52 36.99
C GLY A 307 23.03 3.35 36.34
N TRP A 308 23.84 4.42 36.44
CA TRP A 308 25.24 4.46 35.97
C TRP A 308 26.07 3.31 36.56
N PRO A 309 27.02 2.70 35.80
CA PRO A 309 27.48 3.06 34.46
C PRO A 309 26.66 2.51 33.28
N ARG A 310 25.52 1.85 33.51
CA ARG A 310 24.70 1.42 32.37
C ARG A 310 24.04 2.61 31.70
N VAL A 311 24.05 2.64 30.38
CA VAL A 311 23.39 3.67 29.57
C VAL A 311 22.11 3.17 28.89
N ILE A 312 21.92 1.85 28.82
CA ILE A 312 20.71 1.17 28.33
C ILE A 312 20.26 0.09 29.33
N GLY A 313 18.97 -0.25 29.30
CA GLY A 313 18.42 -1.42 30.00
C GLY A 313 18.82 -2.73 29.31
N ASN A 314 18.64 -3.86 30.01
CA ASN A 314 18.91 -5.21 29.49
C ASN A 314 17.61 -5.95 29.11
N PHE A 315 16.60 -5.23 28.60
CA PHE A 315 15.23 -5.74 28.46
C PHE A 315 14.92 -6.36 27.09
N GLY A 316 15.55 -5.88 26.03
CA GLY A 316 15.28 -6.29 24.67
C GLY A 316 15.80 -7.68 24.36
N ILE A 317 15.05 -8.45 23.59
CA ILE A 317 15.52 -9.73 23.00
C ILE A 317 16.40 -9.52 21.78
N VAL A 318 16.38 -8.31 21.24
CA VAL A 318 17.36 -7.80 20.29
C VAL A 318 18.09 -6.64 20.97
N ASP A 319 19.40 -6.56 20.81
CA ASP A 319 20.17 -5.45 21.37
C ASP A 319 19.92 -4.13 20.59
N ILE A 320 20.44 -3.03 21.12
CA ILE A 320 20.24 -1.68 20.55
C ILE A 320 20.87 -1.53 19.15
N CYS A 321 21.79 -2.41 18.77
CA CYS A 321 22.43 -2.48 17.45
C CYS A 321 21.76 -3.49 16.51
N ASN A 322 20.55 -3.95 16.84
CA ASN A 322 19.74 -4.88 16.07
C ASN A 322 20.35 -6.30 15.98
N PHE A 323 21.25 -6.69 16.90
CA PHE A 323 21.75 -8.05 16.98
C PHE A 323 20.85 -8.90 17.91
N PRO A 324 20.34 -10.05 17.44
CA PRO A 324 19.46 -10.90 18.25
C PRO A 324 20.24 -11.51 19.43
N LYS A 325 19.59 -11.59 20.59
CA LYS A 325 20.03 -12.35 21.76
C LYS A 325 19.40 -13.74 21.73
N ASP A 326 19.84 -14.66 22.59
CA ASP A 326 19.34 -16.05 22.59
C ASP A 326 17.81 -16.15 22.76
N THR A 327 17.21 -15.26 23.55
CA THR A 327 15.76 -15.19 23.77
C THR A 327 14.95 -14.86 22.50
N TYR A 328 15.55 -14.19 21.49
CA TYR A 328 14.91 -14.01 20.16
C TYR A 328 14.56 -15.37 19.55
N TYR A 329 15.51 -16.31 19.62
CA TYR A 329 15.36 -17.65 19.07
C TYR A 329 14.43 -18.53 19.92
N PHE A 330 14.30 -18.25 21.22
CA PHE A 330 13.23 -18.84 22.03
C PHE A 330 11.87 -18.47 21.45
N TYR A 331 11.53 -17.18 21.29
CA TYR A 331 10.25 -16.78 20.70
C TYR A 331 10.07 -17.30 19.28
N GLN A 332 11.12 -17.28 18.45
CA GLN A 332 11.04 -17.85 17.09
C GLN A 332 10.68 -19.35 17.11
N SER A 333 11.23 -20.12 18.04
CA SER A 333 10.88 -21.53 18.21
C SER A 333 9.43 -21.76 18.64
N GLN A 334 8.80 -20.78 19.28
CA GLN A 334 7.43 -20.90 19.77
C GLN A 334 6.40 -20.29 18.82
N TRP A 335 6.80 -19.27 18.04
CA TRP A 335 5.87 -18.43 17.30
C TRP A 335 5.90 -18.65 15.79
N THR A 336 6.84 -19.45 15.28
CA THR A 336 6.95 -19.77 13.85
C THR A 336 6.83 -21.26 13.59
N GLU A 337 6.36 -21.61 12.39
CA GLU A 337 6.26 -22.99 11.90
C GLU A 337 7.49 -23.40 11.08
N ARG A 338 8.35 -22.44 10.68
CA ARG A 338 9.55 -22.72 9.90
C ARG A 338 10.53 -23.56 10.74
N PRO A 339 10.94 -24.76 10.31
CA PRO A 339 11.86 -25.59 11.08
C PRO A 339 13.15 -24.84 11.41
N MET A 340 13.47 -24.75 12.71
CA MET A 340 14.64 -24.03 13.22
C MET A 340 15.26 -24.73 14.42
N VAL A 341 16.56 -24.51 14.64
CA VAL A 341 17.27 -24.90 15.86
C VAL A 341 18.34 -23.85 16.17
N HIS A 342 18.42 -23.44 17.43
CA HIS A 342 19.40 -22.50 17.95
C HIS A 342 20.04 -23.06 19.21
N VAL A 343 21.36 -23.09 19.27
CA VAL A 343 22.14 -23.61 20.41
C VAL A 343 22.74 -22.46 21.20
N LEU A 344 22.65 -22.56 22.54
CA LEU A 344 23.35 -21.70 23.48
C LEU A 344 24.00 -22.55 24.60
N PRO A 345 25.12 -22.11 25.19
CA PRO A 345 25.83 -20.87 24.93
C PRO A 345 26.83 -21.01 23.76
N HIS A 346 27.72 -20.02 23.56
CA HIS A 346 28.87 -20.18 22.67
C HIS A 346 29.82 -21.31 23.14
N TRP A 347 30.79 -21.73 22.32
CA TRP A 347 31.71 -22.83 22.67
C TRP A 347 33.18 -22.42 22.84
N THR A 348 33.44 -21.14 23.14
CA THR A 348 34.76 -20.60 23.49
C THR A 348 34.89 -20.40 25.01
N TRP A 349 35.49 -21.35 25.72
CA TRP A 349 35.63 -21.35 27.19
C TRP A 349 37.04 -21.73 27.66
N PRO A 350 38.08 -20.98 27.25
CA PRO A 350 39.46 -21.30 27.61
C PRO A 350 39.65 -21.42 29.12
N GLY A 351 40.29 -22.50 29.58
CA GLY A 351 40.53 -22.75 31.01
C GLY A 351 39.38 -23.45 31.74
N LYS A 352 38.28 -23.78 31.06
CA LYS A 352 37.18 -24.58 31.61
C LYS A 352 37.17 -26.03 31.11
N GLU A 353 38.25 -26.54 30.54
CA GLU A 353 38.34 -27.92 30.04
C GLU A 353 37.98 -28.93 31.16
N GLY A 354 37.05 -29.83 30.86
CA GLY A 354 36.54 -30.79 31.86
C GLY A 354 35.40 -30.26 32.74
N THR A 355 35.03 -28.99 32.66
CA THR A 355 33.87 -28.42 33.35
C THR A 355 32.59 -28.80 32.62
N VAL A 356 31.52 -29.15 33.34
CA VAL A 356 30.21 -29.43 32.75
C VAL A 356 29.50 -28.11 32.45
N ILE A 357 29.10 -27.91 31.19
CA ILE A 357 28.38 -26.74 30.71
C ILE A 357 26.97 -27.17 30.29
N PRO A 358 25.90 -26.52 30.81
CA PRO A 358 24.54 -26.78 30.37
C PRO A 358 24.31 -26.20 28.98
N VAL A 359 24.19 -27.06 27.96
CA VAL A 359 23.88 -26.65 26.58
C VAL A 359 22.38 -26.74 26.37
N TRP A 360 21.77 -25.65 25.91
CA TRP A 360 20.35 -25.60 25.54
C TRP A 360 20.17 -25.51 24.03
N ALA A 361 19.06 -26.04 23.55
CA ALA A 361 18.57 -25.85 22.20
C ALA A 361 17.12 -25.35 22.19
N TYR A 362 16.88 -24.20 21.55
CA TYR A 362 15.54 -23.75 21.18
C TYR A 362 15.21 -24.28 19.78
N THR A 363 14.04 -24.91 19.62
CA THR A 363 13.62 -25.52 18.36
C THR A 363 12.11 -25.71 18.32
N ASN A 364 11.52 -25.71 17.13
CA ASN A 364 10.16 -26.20 16.87
C ASN A 364 10.15 -27.60 16.24
N CYS A 365 11.30 -28.27 16.17
CA CYS A 365 11.42 -29.63 15.63
C CYS A 365 11.16 -30.68 16.72
N GLU A 366 10.67 -31.84 16.32
CA GLU A 366 10.29 -32.94 17.23
C GLU A 366 11.45 -33.47 18.08
N ARG A 367 12.66 -33.50 17.51
CA ARG A 367 13.85 -34.03 18.17
C ARG A 367 15.12 -33.34 17.71
N VAL A 368 16.10 -33.30 18.61
CA VAL A 368 17.44 -32.75 18.35
C VAL A 368 18.48 -33.74 18.81
N GLU A 369 19.48 -33.99 17.98
CA GLU A 369 20.69 -34.73 18.35
C GLU A 369 21.87 -33.77 18.42
N LEU A 370 22.57 -33.77 19.55
CA LEU A 370 23.74 -32.92 19.79
C LEU A 370 25.02 -33.72 19.57
N PHE A 371 26.01 -33.11 18.92
CA PHE A 371 27.30 -33.71 18.62
C PHE A 371 28.41 -32.80 19.15
N LEU A 372 29.42 -33.40 19.79
CA LEU A 372 30.68 -32.74 20.14
C LEU A 372 31.81 -33.44 19.38
N ASN A 373 32.53 -32.69 18.54
CA ASN A 373 33.64 -33.21 17.72
C ASN A 373 33.26 -34.47 16.91
N GLY A 374 32.05 -34.47 16.33
CA GLY A 374 31.50 -35.59 15.56
C GLY A 374 30.96 -36.76 16.38
N THR A 375 31.11 -36.74 17.71
CA THR A 375 30.57 -37.78 18.60
C THR A 375 29.19 -37.36 19.10
N SER A 376 28.19 -38.23 18.94
CA SER A 376 26.83 -37.97 19.43
C SER A 376 26.78 -37.96 20.96
N LEU A 377 26.13 -36.94 21.52
CA LEU A 377 25.79 -36.79 22.94
C LEU A 377 24.34 -37.23 23.23
N GLY A 378 23.70 -37.86 22.24
CA GLY A 378 22.35 -38.39 22.33
C GLY A 378 21.26 -37.45 21.82
N THR A 379 20.16 -38.07 21.39
CA THR A 379 18.94 -37.39 20.95
C THR A 379 18.06 -37.01 22.14
N ARG A 380 17.47 -35.82 22.09
CA ARG A 380 16.42 -35.34 23.01
C ARG A 380 15.15 -35.02 22.24
N THR A 381 14.03 -35.22 22.91
CA THR A 381 12.67 -34.85 22.49
C THR A 381 12.03 -34.06 23.62
N PHE A 382 11.05 -33.21 23.32
CA PHE A 382 10.32 -32.50 24.35
C PHE A 382 9.60 -33.46 25.30
N THR A 383 9.59 -33.12 26.59
CA THR A 383 8.82 -33.80 27.63
C THR A 383 7.89 -32.80 28.32
N PRO A 384 6.87 -33.21 29.08
CA PRO A 384 6.04 -32.27 29.83
C PRO A 384 6.85 -31.32 30.75
N GLU A 385 7.97 -31.79 31.30
CA GLU A 385 8.86 -31.00 32.17
C GLU A 385 9.79 -30.06 31.38
N CYS A 386 10.03 -30.36 30.10
CA CYS A 386 10.89 -29.61 29.20
C CYS A 386 10.19 -29.50 27.84
N ASP A 387 9.13 -28.70 27.78
CA ASP A 387 8.22 -28.60 26.64
C ASP A 387 8.59 -27.48 25.64
N MET A 388 9.56 -26.63 25.97
CA MET A 388 9.92 -25.45 25.17
C MET A 388 11.43 -25.20 24.98
N HIS A 389 12.28 -26.07 25.53
CA HIS A 389 13.71 -26.16 25.18
C HIS A 389 14.23 -27.56 25.47
N LEU A 390 15.35 -27.93 24.84
CA LEU A 390 16.06 -29.18 25.12
C LEU A 390 17.42 -28.87 25.75
N SER A 391 17.91 -29.75 26.63
CA SER A 391 19.17 -29.51 27.36
C SER A 391 20.07 -30.75 27.45
N TRP A 392 21.37 -30.47 27.55
CA TRP A 392 22.44 -31.46 27.75
C TRP A 392 23.47 -30.90 28.73
N ASP A 393 23.95 -31.73 29.64
CA ASP A 393 25.13 -31.45 30.45
C ASP A 393 26.37 -31.92 29.69
N VAL A 394 27.14 -30.98 29.16
CA VAL A 394 28.25 -31.27 28.25
C VAL A 394 29.58 -30.91 28.90
N THR A 395 30.43 -31.90 29.12
CA THR A 395 31.80 -31.66 29.56
C THR A 395 32.57 -30.89 28.48
N TYR A 396 33.03 -29.69 28.80
CA TYR A 396 33.69 -28.81 27.86
C TYR A 396 34.98 -29.43 27.33
N GLN A 397 35.05 -29.51 26.00
CA GLN A 397 36.24 -29.81 25.22
C GLN A 397 36.26 -28.85 24.02
N PRO A 398 37.39 -28.21 23.72
CA PRO A 398 37.52 -27.37 22.54
C PRO A 398 37.15 -28.11 21.26
N GLY A 399 36.50 -27.41 20.33
CA GLY A 399 36.18 -27.93 19.00
C GLY A 399 34.80 -27.50 18.49
N GLU A 400 34.09 -28.41 17.82
CA GLU A 400 32.79 -28.16 17.21
C GLU A 400 31.66 -28.74 18.05
N LEU A 401 30.68 -27.90 18.39
CA LEU A 401 29.39 -28.31 18.94
C LEU A 401 28.30 -28.11 17.89
N LYS A 402 27.58 -29.18 17.56
CA LYS A 402 26.61 -29.21 16.46
C LYS A 402 25.29 -29.84 16.91
N ALA A 403 24.18 -29.11 16.75
CA ALA A 403 22.84 -29.64 16.90
C ALA A 403 22.22 -29.97 15.53
N VAL A 404 21.60 -31.13 15.43
CA VAL A 404 20.85 -31.59 14.24
C VAL A 404 19.40 -31.84 14.66
N ALA A 405 18.50 -30.98 14.19
CA ALA A 405 17.08 -31.03 14.52
C ALA A 405 16.29 -31.64 13.35
N ARG A 406 15.25 -32.45 13.65
CA ARG A 406 14.49 -33.21 12.65
C ARG A 406 12.98 -33.14 12.90
N THR A 407 12.20 -33.06 11.81
CA THR A 407 10.73 -33.20 11.80
C THR A 407 10.31 -34.48 11.05
N GLY A 408 9.14 -35.05 11.36
CA GLY A 408 8.62 -36.32 10.80
C GLY A 408 8.41 -36.39 9.28
N GLY A 409 8.84 -35.37 8.52
CA GLY A 409 8.65 -35.23 7.07
C GLY A 409 9.90 -34.79 6.26
N GLN A 410 11.12 -35.16 6.68
CA GLN A 410 12.43 -34.90 6.01
C GLN A 410 13.11 -33.53 6.21
N GLY A 411 12.53 -32.59 6.98
CA GLY A 411 13.22 -31.34 7.33
C GLY A 411 14.39 -31.60 8.28
N VAL A 412 15.59 -31.12 7.91
CA VAL A 412 16.78 -31.10 8.77
C VAL A 412 17.28 -29.66 8.88
N CYS A 413 17.33 -29.12 10.10
CA CYS A 413 18.00 -27.87 10.39
C CYS A 413 19.17 -28.12 11.35
N THR A 414 20.20 -27.29 11.24
CA THR A 414 21.43 -27.45 12.02
C THR A 414 21.88 -26.13 12.62
N SER A 415 22.36 -26.19 13.86
CA SER A 415 23.08 -25.09 14.51
C SER A 415 24.48 -25.58 14.85
N VAL A 416 25.49 -24.76 14.58
CA VAL A 416 26.90 -25.11 14.79
C VAL A 416 27.61 -23.93 15.46
N THR A 417 28.39 -24.23 16.49
CA THR A 417 29.29 -23.28 17.13
C THR A 417 30.66 -23.93 17.34
N HIS A 418 31.72 -23.13 17.30
CA HIS A 418 33.10 -23.57 17.39
C HIS A 418 33.81 -22.85 18.53
N THR A 419 34.79 -23.52 19.14
CA THR A 419 35.79 -22.84 19.96
C THR A 419 36.65 -21.95 19.08
N ALA A 420 36.54 -20.63 19.28
CA ALA A 420 37.40 -19.66 18.60
C ALA A 420 38.81 -19.67 19.19
N GLY A 421 39.82 -19.60 18.33
CA GLY A 421 41.20 -19.29 18.74
C GLY A 421 41.43 -17.79 18.92
N GLU A 422 42.70 -17.39 19.06
CA GLU A 422 43.08 -15.98 19.17
C GLU A 422 42.53 -15.14 17.99
N PRO A 423 41.97 -13.94 18.27
CA PRO A 423 41.53 -13.00 17.25
C PRO A 423 42.61 -12.74 16.20
N ALA A 424 42.25 -12.83 14.92
CA ALA A 424 43.21 -12.66 13.82
C ALA A 424 42.71 -11.74 12.69
N ARG A 425 41.40 -11.58 12.52
CA ARG A 425 40.85 -10.77 11.41
C ARG A 425 39.49 -10.16 11.73
N VAL A 426 39.18 -9.08 11.03
CA VAL A 426 37.89 -8.41 11.05
C VAL A 426 37.11 -8.81 9.78
N ALA A 427 35.88 -9.27 9.94
CA ALA A 427 34.94 -9.49 8.85
C ALA A 427 33.89 -8.39 8.83
N VAL A 428 33.57 -7.87 7.64
CA VAL A 428 32.63 -6.76 7.45
C VAL A 428 31.60 -7.18 6.41
N SER A 429 30.32 -6.96 6.70
CA SER A 429 29.22 -7.31 5.79
C SER A 429 28.09 -6.31 5.89
N ALA A 430 27.51 -5.92 4.76
CA ALA A 430 26.37 -5.02 4.68
C ALA A 430 25.05 -5.77 4.51
N ASP A 431 23.93 -5.21 4.98
CA ASP A 431 22.60 -5.76 4.71
C ASP A 431 22.09 -5.42 3.30
N GLN A 432 22.51 -4.28 2.76
CA GLN A 432 22.40 -3.93 1.35
C GLN A 432 23.66 -3.24 0.83
N GLU A 433 24.07 -3.63 -0.38
CA GLU A 433 25.28 -3.14 -1.04
C GLU A 433 25.01 -2.02 -2.04
N THR A 434 23.76 -1.80 -2.44
CA THR A 434 23.37 -0.71 -3.37
C THR A 434 22.47 0.28 -2.64
N LEU A 435 22.81 1.57 -2.74
CA LEU A 435 22.09 2.68 -2.14
C LEU A 435 21.76 3.73 -3.20
N VAL A 436 20.75 4.57 -2.95
CA VAL A 436 20.34 5.63 -3.90
C VAL A 436 20.85 7.00 -3.44
N ALA A 437 21.59 7.67 -4.33
CA ALA A 437 22.07 9.04 -4.14
C ALA A 437 20.93 10.06 -4.16
N GLY A 438 21.08 11.16 -3.43
CA GLY A 438 20.12 12.28 -3.46
C GLY A 438 18.82 12.05 -2.69
N ARG A 439 18.73 10.95 -1.92
CA ARG A 439 17.62 10.68 -0.99
C ARG A 439 18.13 10.07 0.32
N PRO A 440 17.36 10.11 1.43
CA PRO A 440 17.70 9.42 2.66
C PRO A 440 17.70 7.88 2.47
N ASP A 441 18.86 7.30 2.20
CA ASP A 441 19.09 5.84 2.06
C ASP A 441 20.22 5.40 3.01
N LEU A 442 20.16 4.19 3.56
CA LEU A 442 21.14 3.70 4.54
C LEU A 442 21.48 2.21 4.42
N SER A 443 22.64 1.78 4.90
CA SER A 443 23.05 0.37 5.00
C SER A 443 23.53 0.07 6.41
N TYR A 444 23.07 -1.04 6.99
CA TYR A 444 23.57 -1.57 8.26
C TYR A 444 24.77 -2.49 7.98
N VAL A 445 25.95 -2.06 8.39
CA VAL A 445 27.20 -2.78 8.21
C VAL A 445 27.62 -3.46 9.51
N THR A 446 27.51 -4.79 9.52
CA THR A 446 27.95 -5.63 10.65
C THR A 446 29.46 -5.86 10.57
N ILE A 447 30.14 -5.65 11.69
CA ILE A 447 31.57 -5.87 11.85
C ILE A 447 31.76 -6.97 12.90
N LYS A 448 32.51 -8.01 12.54
CA LYS A 448 32.66 -9.24 13.32
C LYS A 448 34.14 -9.60 13.52
N ILE A 449 34.52 -9.97 14.73
CA ILE A 449 35.86 -10.48 15.04
C ILE A 449 35.93 -11.98 14.80
N LEU A 450 36.93 -12.43 14.04
CA LEU A 450 37.17 -13.83 13.72
C LEU A 450 38.59 -14.25 14.08
N ASP A 451 38.76 -15.52 14.42
CA ASP A 451 40.07 -16.17 14.54
C ASP A 451 40.70 -16.45 13.15
N LYS A 452 41.89 -17.06 13.16
CA LYS A 452 42.62 -17.41 11.92
C LYS A 452 41.92 -18.47 11.07
N ALA A 453 41.14 -19.36 11.69
CA ALA A 453 40.35 -20.38 11.00
C ALA A 453 39.01 -19.82 10.47
N GLY A 454 38.64 -18.61 10.88
CA GLY A 454 37.40 -17.95 10.50
C GLY A 454 36.24 -18.20 11.45
N HIS A 455 36.46 -18.78 12.62
CA HIS A 455 35.43 -18.91 13.65
C HIS A 455 35.17 -17.58 14.33
N PHE A 456 33.91 -17.36 14.71
CA PHE A 456 33.47 -16.16 15.41
C PHE A 456 33.91 -16.19 16.87
N ASP A 457 34.62 -15.14 17.31
CA ASP A 457 34.99 -14.99 18.71
C ASP A 457 33.91 -14.20 19.47
N ALA A 458 33.03 -14.92 20.14
CA ALA A 458 31.95 -14.36 20.96
C ALA A 458 32.45 -13.72 22.28
N THR A 459 33.76 -13.73 22.54
CA THR A 459 34.39 -13.12 23.73
C THR A 459 35.24 -11.88 23.39
N ALA A 460 35.35 -11.56 22.09
CA ALA A 460 36.27 -10.52 21.62
C ALA A 460 35.79 -9.10 21.94
N ASP A 461 36.68 -8.35 22.56
CA ASP A 461 36.48 -7.01 23.11
C ASP A 461 37.57 -6.06 22.60
N ILE A 462 37.60 -5.84 21.28
CA ILE A 462 38.74 -5.28 20.55
C ILE A 462 38.42 -3.87 20.03
N PRO A 463 39.31 -2.87 20.23
CA PRO A 463 39.14 -1.54 19.65
C PRO A 463 39.29 -1.57 18.13
N LEU A 464 38.35 -0.94 17.43
CA LEU A 464 38.30 -0.83 15.98
C LEU A 464 38.27 0.64 15.55
N THR A 465 38.98 0.96 14.47
CA THR A 465 38.89 2.22 13.76
C THR A 465 38.24 2.00 12.40
N LEU A 466 37.26 2.83 12.06
CA LEU A 466 36.47 2.78 10.84
C LEU A 466 36.90 3.89 9.90
N GLU A 467 37.29 3.53 8.68
CA GLU A 467 37.63 4.46 7.62
C GLU A 467 36.61 4.34 6.49
N LEU A 468 35.92 5.44 6.19
CA LEU A 468 34.97 5.54 5.08
C LEU A 468 35.60 6.35 3.94
N GLN A 469 35.54 5.82 2.73
CA GLN A 469 35.94 6.49 1.48
C GLN A 469 34.76 6.54 0.52
N GLY A 470 34.73 7.54 -0.38
CA GLY A 470 33.65 7.73 -1.35
C GLY A 470 32.49 8.59 -0.83
N PRO A 471 31.40 8.72 -1.61
CA PRO A 471 30.32 9.69 -1.38
C PRO A 471 29.27 9.18 -0.36
N GLY A 472 29.73 8.79 0.83
CA GLY A 472 28.90 8.30 1.94
C GLY A 472 29.22 8.96 3.28
N ARG A 473 28.39 8.71 4.29
CA ARG A 473 28.60 9.19 5.67
C ARG A 473 28.30 8.09 6.70
N ILE A 474 29.05 8.06 7.79
CA ILE A 474 28.70 7.25 8.97
C ILE A 474 27.60 8.00 9.74
N LEU A 475 26.40 7.44 9.79
CA LEU A 475 25.26 7.99 10.51
C LEU A 475 25.30 7.63 11.99
N GLY A 476 25.79 6.44 12.31
CA GLY A 476 25.91 5.95 13.68
C GLY A 476 26.78 4.71 13.79
N ILE A 477 27.41 4.52 14.93
CA ILE A 477 28.19 3.33 15.31
C ILE A 477 27.71 2.81 16.65
N GLY A 478 27.86 1.51 16.91
CA GLY A 478 27.53 0.93 18.20
C GLY A 478 27.96 -0.52 18.31
N ASN A 479 27.83 -1.09 19.50
CA ASN A 479 28.22 -2.48 19.77
C ASN A 479 27.18 -3.27 20.59
N GLY A 480 26.18 -2.62 21.18
CA GLY A 480 25.18 -3.29 22.00
C GLY A 480 25.56 -3.51 23.47
N ASP A 481 26.73 -3.02 23.91
CA ASP A 481 27.17 -3.12 25.31
C ASP A 481 26.38 -2.16 26.21
N PRO A 482 25.69 -2.65 27.26
CA PRO A 482 25.02 -1.81 28.23
C PRO A 482 25.90 -0.78 28.94
N LEU A 483 27.21 -1.02 28.99
CA LEU A 483 28.20 -0.20 29.69
C LEU A 483 28.98 0.73 28.75
N ASN A 484 28.74 0.67 27.45
CA ASN A 484 29.42 1.54 26.51
C ASN A 484 28.84 2.95 26.56
N SER A 485 29.58 3.88 27.17
CA SER A 485 29.23 5.30 27.25
C SER A 485 29.84 6.14 26.12
N GLU A 486 30.50 5.53 25.13
CA GLU A 486 30.97 6.23 23.94
C GLU A 486 29.80 6.74 23.09
N GLY A 487 29.95 7.90 22.48
CA GLY A 487 28.90 8.47 21.63
C GLY A 487 28.67 7.62 20.38
N TYR A 488 27.42 7.56 19.92
CA TYR A 488 27.07 6.86 18.67
C TYR A 488 27.61 7.55 17.40
N GLN A 489 28.22 8.73 17.53
CA GLN A 489 28.85 9.46 16.43
C GLN A 489 30.37 9.31 16.52
N GLY A 490 30.99 8.81 15.46
CA GLY A 490 32.44 8.70 15.40
C GLY A 490 32.93 7.62 14.43
N GLN A 491 34.22 7.32 14.55
CA GLN A 491 34.95 6.36 13.73
C GLN A 491 35.73 5.34 14.58
N SER A 492 35.55 5.36 15.90
CA SER A 492 36.21 4.42 16.81
C SER A 492 35.15 3.73 17.65
N ILE A 493 35.23 2.41 17.75
CA ILE A 493 34.30 1.61 18.54
C ILE A 493 35.01 0.35 19.04
N LYS A 494 34.72 -0.07 20.27
CA LYS A 494 35.18 -1.37 20.79
C LYS A 494 34.14 -2.45 20.46
N SER A 495 34.57 -3.60 19.94
CA SER A 495 33.65 -4.76 19.82
C SER A 495 33.12 -5.17 21.18
N PHE A 496 31.88 -5.64 21.20
CA PHE A 496 31.28 -6.24 22.38
C PHE A 496 30.83 -7.65 22.04
N ASN A 497 31.44 -8.63 22.70
CA ASN A 497 31.22 -10.05 22.42
C ASN A 497 31.33 -10.32 20.90
N GLY A 498 32.41 -9.80 20.32
CA GLY A 498 32.82 -9.98 18.92
C GLY A 498 32.09 -9.14 17.86
N LEU A 499 31.12 -8.29 18.22
CA LEU A 499 30.32 -7.53 17.26
C LEU A 499 30.40 -6.01 17.43
N CYS A 500 30.33 -5.31 16.30
CA CYS A 500 30.06 -3.88 16.15
C CYS A 500 29.11 -3.65 14.97
N LEU A 501 28.46 -2.50 14.96
CA LEU A 501 27.64 -1.99 13.89
C LEU A 501 28.17 -0.61 13.43
N ALA A 502 28.16 -0.40 12.12
CA ALA A 502 28.21 0.92 11.51
C ALA A 502 27.00 1.12 10.59
N ILE A 503 26.34 2.27 10.66
CA ILE A 503 25.22 2.64 9.80
C ILE A 503 25.75 3.65 8.78
N ILE A 504 25.72 3.30 7.51
CA ILE A 504 26.25 4.14 6.42
C ILE A 504 25.08 4.76 5.66
N GLY A 505 25.06 6.08 5.52
CA GLY A 505 24.07 6.82 4.74
C GLY A 505 24.64 7.38 3.44
N THR A 506 23.76 7.60 2.47
CA THR A 506 24.12 8.25 1.20
C THR A 506 24.33 9.76 1.33
N THR A 507 25.02 10.31 0.33
CA THR A 507 25.06 11.75 0.04
C THR A 507 24.30 12.03 -1.27
N ASP A 508 24.33 13.27 -1.74
CA ASP A 508 23.75 13.65 -3.03
C ASP A 508 24.56 13.13 -4.23
N GLU A 509 25.82 12.72 -4.01
CA GLU A 509 26.71 12.26 -5.07
C GLU A 509 26.65 10.72 -5.24
N PRO A 510 26.51 10.21 -6.47
CA PRO A 510 26.67 8.79 -6.77
C PRO A 510 28.16 8.41 -6.78
N GLY A 511 28.45 7.13 -6.53
CA GLY A 511 29.80 6.58 -6.56
C GLY A 511 29.99 5.41 -5.61
N ASP A 512 31.17 4.81 -5.67
CA ASP A 512 31.53 3.68 -4.81
C ASP A 512 31.91 4.18 -3.41
N ILE A 513 31.33 3.56 -2.39
CA ILE A 513 31.56 3.85 -0.97
C ILE A 513 32.28 2.64 -0.37
N VAL A 514 33.43 2.86 0.26
CA VAL A 514 34.25 1.78 0.83
C VAL A 514 34.39 2.01 2.32
N LEU A 515 33.87 1.07 3.13
CA LEU A 515 34.09 1.07 4.58
C LEU A 515 35.15 0.03 4.93
N THR A 516 36.22 0.46 5.61
CA THR A 516 37.28 -0.42 6.13
C THR A 516 37.33 -0.35 7.65
N ALA A 517 37.27 -1.51 8.31
CA ALA A 517 37.43 -1.64 9.75
C ALA A 517 38.83 -2.21 10.08
N LYS A 518 39.59 -1.48 10.92
CA LYS A 518 40.98 -1.77 11.28
C LYS A 518 41.14 -1.96 12.78
N SER A 519 42.05 -2.83 13.19
CA SER A 519 42.52 -2.95 14.56
C SER A 519 44.00 -3.33 14.58
N GLU A 520 44.72 -2.98 15.64
CA GLU A 520 46.12 -3.34 15.80
C GLU A 520 46.28 -4.86 15.90
N GLY A 521 47.16 -5.45 15.08
CA GLY A 521 47.44 -6.89 15.10
C GLY A 521 46.42 -7.77 14.37
N LEU A 522 45.31 -7.22 13.86
CA LEU A 522 44.32 -7.98 13.08
C LEU A 522 44.39 -7.63 11.58
N ALA A 523 44.08 -8.61 10.73
CA ALA A 523 43.80 -8.32 9.32
C ALA A 523 42.50 -7.52 9.19
N SER A 524 42.57 -6.35 8.53
CA SER A 524 41.42 -5.47 8.31
C SER A 524 40.36 -6.12 7.43
N GLY A 525 39.10 -5.72 7.65
CA GLY A 525 37.97 -6.10 6.81
C GLY A 525 37.42 -4.89 6.07
N THR A 526 36.93 -5.10 4.84
CA THR A 526 36.38 -4.05 3.98
C THR A 526 35.06 -4.51 3.37
N VAL A 527 34.12 -3.58 3.22
CA VAL A 527 32.92 -3.76 2.38
C VAL A 527 32.81 -2.60 1.40
N GLU A 528 32.39 -2.93 0.17
CA GLU A 528 32.11 -1.96 -0.88
C GLU A 528 30.60 -1.83 -1.04
N LEU A 529 30.12 -0.59 -1.04
CA LEU A 529 28.73 -0.22 -1.33
C LEU A 529 28.72 0.65 -2.59
N ARG A 530 27.60 0.69 -3.30
CA ARG A 530 27.44 1.49 -4.51
C ARG A 530 26.29 2.48 -4.36
N SER A 531 26.59 3.77 -4.38
CA SER A 531 25.60 4.85 -4.44
C SER A 531 25.27 5.12 -5.91
N VAL A 532 24.01 4.94 -6.32
CA VAL A 532 23.57 5.11 -7.71
C VAL A 532 22.54 6.22 -7.86
N VAL A 533 22.52 6.87 -9.02
CA VAL A 533 21.41 7.76 -9.39
C VAL A 533 20.19 6.89 -9.71
N GLN A 534 19.01 7.30 -9.25
CA GLN A 534 17.77 6.64 -9.62
C GLN A 534 17.51 6.85 -11.12
N GLU A 535 17.57 5.78 -11.92
CA GLU A 535 16.96 5.81 -13.25
C GLU A 535 15.44 5.76 -13.07
N ASP A 536 14.72 6.74 -13.64
CA ASP A 536 13.26 6.83 -13.59
C ASP A 536 12.62 5.47 -13.93
N GLY A 537 11.88 4.88 -12.97
CA GLY A 537 10.93 3.81 -13.30
C GLY A 537 10.89 2.55 -12.42
N SER A 538 11.48 2.49 -11.23
CA SER A 538 11.07 1.47 -10.25
C SER A 538 11.43 1.85 -8.80
N VAL A 539 10.42 1.90 -7.94
CA VAL A 539 10.61 1.88 -6.48
C VAL A 539 10.67 0.41 -6.06
N PRO A 540 11.79 -0.13 -5.55
CA PRO A 540 11.78 -1.43 -4.91
C PRO A 540 11.24 -1.24 -3.49
N SER A 541 9.97 -1.57 -3.25
CA SER A 541 9.49 -1.79 -1.90
C SER A 541 10.05 -3.12 -1.41
N SER A 542 10.68 -3.12 -0.24
CA SER A 542 11.50 -4.22 0.27
C SER A 542 10.68 -5.33 0.96
N ALA A 543 9.40 -5.48 0.61
CA ALA A 543 8.56 -6.60 0.99
C ALA A 543 7.96 -7.23 -0.26
N ALA A 544 8.70 -8.13 -0.91
CA ALA A 544 8.17 -8.88 -2.03
C ALA A 544 8.46 -10.36 -1.83
N SER A 545 7.39 -11.16 -1.71
CA SER A 545 7.37 -12.43 -2.42
C SER A 545 7.99 -12.19 -3.81
N SER A 546 8.88 -13.06 -4.28
CA SER A 546 9.52 -12.84 -5.58
C SER A 546 8.47 -12.47 -6.64
N THR A 547 8.78 -11.56 -7.58
CA THR A 547 7.83 -11.16 -8.65
C THR A 547 7.19 -12.38 -9.31
N GLN A 548 7.95 -13.47 -9.42
CA GLN A 548 7.49 -14.76 -9.92
C GLN A 548 6.36 -15.40 -9.09
N GLN A 549 6.43 -15.31 -7.76
CA GLN A 549 5.37 -15.80 -6.88
C GLN A 549 4.07 -15.02 -7.11
N ARG A 550 4.12 -13.67 -7.16
CA ARG A 550 2.93 -12.86 -7.43
C ARG A 550 2.33 -13.12 -8.81
N ILE A 551 3.17 -13.31 -9.82
CA ILE A 551 2.72 -13.73 -11.16
C ILE A 551 2.01 -15.09 -11.09
N THR A 552 2.52 -16.02 -10.28
CA THR A 552 1.90 -17.34 -10.14
C THR A 552 0.53 -17.25 -9.47
N GLU A 553 0.43 -16.49 -8.38
CA GLU A 553 -0.82 -16.27 -7.64
C GLU A 553 -1.84 -15.50 -8.48
N SER A 554 -1.43 -14.40 -9.13
CA SER A 554 -2.32 -13.62 -9.99
C SER A 554 -2.83 -14.45 -11.18
N ARG A 555 -1.98 -15.29 -11.79
CA ARG A 555 -2.42 -16.22 -12.83
C ARG A 555 -3.49 -17.17 -12.31
N GLN A 556 -3.30 -17.78 -11.14
CA GLN A 556 -4.27 -18.73 -10.57
C GLN A 556 -5.64 -18.08 -10.33
N ILE A 557 -5.66 -16.83 -9.88
CA ILE A 557 -6.89 -16.11 -9.54
C ILE A 557 -7.55 -15.55 -10.79
N VAL A 558 -6.83 -14.76 -11.58
CA VAL A 558 -7.42 -13.97 -12.68
C VAL A 558 -7.82 -14.85 -13.86
N SER A 559 -7.09 -15.93 -14.14
CA SER A 559 -7.42 -16.86 -15.23
C SER A 559 -8.75 -17.60 -15.03
N ALA A 560 -9.32 -17.58 -13.82
CA ALA A 560 -10.66 -18.09 -13.58
C ALA A 560 -11.76 -17.21 -14.23
N PHE A 561 -11.44 -15.97 -14.59
CA PHE A 561 -12.39 -15.00 -15.11
C PHE A 561 -12.22 -14.80 -16.63
N ARG A 562 -13.30 -15.08 -17.37
CA ARG A 562 -13.41 -14.87 -18.82
C ARG A 562 -14.74 -14.24 -19.21
N THR A 563 -14.75 -13.58 -20.36
CA THR A 563 -15.98 -13.08 -21.01
C THR A 563 -16.30 -13.96 -22.20
N GLU A 564 -17.49 -14.56 -22.21
CA GLU A 564 -17.92 -15.47 -23.27
C GLU A 564 -18.98 -14.80 -24.15
N PHE A 565 -18.78 -14.85 -25.46
CA PHE A 565 -19.67 -14.31 -26.48
C PHE A 565 -20.20 -15.46 -27.34
N THR A 566 -21.49 -15.80 -27.18
CA THR A 566 -22.12 -16.94 -27.88
C THR A 566 -22.95 -16.55 -29.11
N ALA A 567 -22.89 -15.28 -29.51
CA ALA A 567 -23.56 -14.76 -30.70
C ALA A 567 -22.78 -13.56 -31.27
N PRO A 568 -22.87 -13.30 -32.58
CA PRO A 568 -22.28 -12.10 -33.18
C PRO A 568 -22.77 -10.81 -32.50
N PRO A 569 -21.88 -9.82 -32.30
CA PRO A 569 -22.24 -8.51 -31.77
C PRO A 569 -23.34 -7.84 -32.61
N LYS A 570 -24.30 -7.17 -31.96
CA LYS A 570 -25.46 -6.54 -32.62
C LYS A 570 -25.44 -5.01 -32.56
N ARG A 571 -24.69 -4.44 -31.62
CA ARG A 571 -24.58 -2.99 -31.37
C ARG A 571 -23.22 -2.44 -31.75
N THR A 572 -22.43 -3.22 -32.49
CA THR A 572 -21.07 -2.91 -32.92
C THR A 572 -21.02 -2.92 -34.45
N PRO A 573 -20.62 -1.82 -35.12
CA PRO A 573 -20.17 -0.55 -34.54
C PRO A 573 -21.32 0.24 -33.88
N GLY A 574 -21.00 1.03 -32.85
CA GLY A 574 -21.97 1.78 -32.04
C GLY A 574 -21.52 3.20 -31.72
N LYS A 575 -22.44 4.03 -31.21
CA LYS A 575 -22.15 5.43 -30.80
C LYS A 575 -21.64 5.56 -29.37
N THR A 576 -21.71 4.49 -28.58
CA THR A 576 -21.40 4.43 -27.14
C THR A 576 -20.64 3.12 -26.88
N SER A 577 -20.82 2.48 -25.72
CA SER A 577 -20.26 1.16 -25.43
C SER A 577 -20.65 0.11 -26.48
N VAL A 578 -19.70 -0.79 -26.78
CA VAL A 578 -19.83 -1.90 -27.73
C VAL A 578 -20.23 -3.19 -27.04
N ASP A 579 -20.71 -4.16 -27.81
CA ASP A 579 -21.16 -5.47 -27.33
C ASP A 579 -20.34 -6.65 -27.89
N GLY A 580 -19.16 -6.35 -28.44
CA GLY A 580 -18.21 -7.35 -28.92
C GLY A 580 -16.93 -7.41 -28.08
N PRO A 581 -16.08 -8.43 -28.29
CA PRO A 581 -14.77 -8.53 -27.67
C PRO A 581 -13.88 -7.31 -27.97
N LEU A 582 -13.11 -6.89 -26.96
CA LEU A 582 -12.28 -5.68 -26.97
C LEU A 582 -10.82 -6.04 -26.76
N LEU A 583 -9.91 -5.66 -27.65
CA LEU A 583 -8.48 -5.85 -27.49
C LEU A 583 -7.78 -4.49 -27.54
N GLY A 584 -6.71 -4.30 -26.77
CA GLY A 584 -5.95 -3.06 -26.86
C GLY A 584 -4.72 -3.03 -25.97
N ASN A 585 -3.90 -2.00 -26.18
CA ASN A 585 -2.67 -1.75 -25.44
C ASN A 585 -2.59 -0.33 -24.87
N GLY A 586 -3.70 0.40 -24.86
CA GLY A 586 -3.81 1.77 -24.37
C GLY A 586 -3.36 2.88 -25.34
N ASP A 587 -2.99 2.50 -26.57
CA ASP A 587 -2.82 3.39 -27.73
C ASP A 587 -3.64 2.86 -28.92
N MET A 588 -3.38 1.62 -29.33
CA MET A 588 -4.14 0.87 -30.34
C MET A 588 -5.24 0.02 -29.70
N GLY A 589 -6.40 -0.01 -30.35
CA GLY A 589 -7.54 -0.84 -29.96
C GLY A 589 -8.19 -1.56 -31.14
N VAL A 590 -8.76 -2.73 -30.88
CA VAL A 590 -9.51 -3.52 -31.84
C VAL A 590 -10.82 -3.99 -31.22
N VAL A 591 -11.93 -3.77 -31.91
CA VAL A 591 -13.23 -4.33 -31.54
C VAL A 591 -13.63 -5.41 -32.53
N ILE A 592 -13.91 -6.61 -32.03
CA ILE A 592 -14.33 -7.75 -32.86
C ILE A 592 -15.83 -7.69 -33.13
N GLY A 593 -16.23 -7.87 -34.39
CA GLY A 593 -17.61 -7.93 -34.87
C GLY A 593 -17.78 -8.91 -36.02
N GLY A 594 -18.97 -8.91 -36.63
CA GLY A 594 -19.28 -9.73 -37.81
C GLY A 594 -19.70 -11.18 -37.52
N SER A 595 -20.25 -11.85 -38.54
CA SER A 595 -20.71 -13.24 -38.48
C SER A 595 -19.57 -14.23 -38.74
N PRO A 596 -19.70 -15.54 -38.42
CA PRO A 596 -18.63 -16.51 -38.62
C PRO A 596 -17.98 -16.51 -40.01
N GLU A 597 -18.77 -16.30 -41.06
CA GLU A 597 -18.28 -16.21 -42.45
C GLU A 597 -17.72 -14.84 -42.86
N ALA A 598 -17.90 -13.81 -42.04
CA ALA A 598 -17.51 -12.44 -42.32
C ALA A 598 -17.10 -11.72 -41.01
N GLN A 599 -15.97 -12.14 -40.43
CA GLN A 599 -15.43 -11.53 -39.22
C GLN A 599 -14.90 -10.12 -39.52
N GLN A 600 -15.14 -9.18 -38.60
CA GLN A 600 -14.74 -7.78 -38.72
C GLN A 600 -13.92 -7.35 -37.50
N PHE A 601 -12.84 -6.62 -37.74
CA PHE A 601 -11.98 -6.02 -36.73
C PHE A 601 -11.97 -4.51 -36.93
N ILE A 602 -12.67 -3.78 -36.08
CA ILE A 602 -12.75 -2.32 -36.13
C ILE A 602 -11.51 -1.77 -35.43
N LEU A 603 -10.66 -1.08 -36.18
CA LEU A 603 -9.35 -0.60 -35.75
C LEU A 603 -9.44 0.82 -35.20
N CYS A 604 -8.91 1.03 -34.01
CA CYS A 604 -8.96 2.30 -33.28
C CYS A 604 -7.54 2.73 -32.86
N LYS A 605 -7.33 4.04 -32.75
CA LYS A 605 -6.17 4.64 -32.10
C LYS A 605 -6.60 5.82 -31.25
N ASN A 606 -6.04 5.96 -30.05
CA ASN A 606 -6.40 7.05 -29.13
C ASN A 606 -6.05 8.43 -29.69
N ASP A 607 -5.03 8.52 -30.54
CA ASP A 607 -4.58 9.76 -31.17
C ASP A 607 -5.19 10.03 -32.56
N MET A 608 -6.14 9.20 -33.00
CA MET A 608 -6.89 9.42 -34.25
C MET A 608 -8.12 10.28 -34.03
N TRP A 609 -7.95 11.59 -34.23
CA TRP A 609 -9.00 12.59 -34.02
C TRP A 609 -9.21 13.46 -35.24
N ARG A 610 -10.45 13.88 -35.50
CA ARG A 610 -10.65 15.12 -36.26
C ARG A 610 -10.44 16.27 -35.29
N LEU A 611 -9.45 17.14 -35.53
CA LEU A 611 -9.07 18.23 -34.61
C LEU A 611 -9.40 19.59 -35.22
N GLN A 612 -10.68 19.92 -35.24
CA GLN A 612 -11.16 21.25 -35.62
C GLN A 612 -12.07 21.77 -34.52
N HIS A 613 -11.79 22.98 -34.04
CA HIS A 613 -12.61 23.67 -33.06
C HIS A 613 -14.06 23.78 -33.54
N GLY A 614 -14.98 23.59 -32.58
CA GLY A 614 -16.41 23.73 -32.82
C GLY A 614 -17.22 22.45 -32.61
N TYR A 615 -18.48 22.65 -32.26
CA TYR A 615 -19.42 21.60 -31.94
C TYR A 615 -19.65 20.66 -33.12
N GLY A 616 -19.35 19.37 -32.91
CA GLY A 616 -19.43 18.34 -33.94
C GLY A 616 -18.24 18.25 -34.89
N ASN A 617 -17.26 19.15 -34.74
CA ASN A 617 -16.07 19.21 -35.59
C ASN A 617 -14.85 18.54 -34.96
N ALA A 618 -14.79 18.44 -33.63
CA ALA A 618 -13.76 17.69 -32.92
C ALA A 618 -14.31 16.38 -32.35
N SER A 619 -13.74 15.24 -32.75
CA SER A 619 -14.03 13.94 -32.11
C SER A 619 -12.95 12.90 -32.44
N PRO A 620 -12.78 11.86 -31.61
CA PRO A 620 -12.05 10.67 -32.03
C PRO A 620 -12.82 9.99 -33.18
N VAL A 621 -12.10 9.26 -34.04
CA VAL A 621 -12.69 8.46 -35.11
C VAL A 621 -11.93 7.12 -35.24
N PRO A 622 -12.61 6.03 -35.63
CA PRO A 622 -11.91 4.79 -35.96
C PRO A 622 -11.03 4.98 -37.21
N PHE A 623 -9.97 4.19 -37.32
CA PHE A 623 -9.16 4.16 -38.55
C PHE A 623 -9.93 3.52 -39.71
N GLY A 624 -10.53 2.36 -39.46
CA GLY A 624 -11.20 1.55 -40.47
C GLY A 624 -11.53 0.14 -39.98
N THR A 625 -11.88 -0.76 -40.89
CA THR A 625 -12.22 -2.15 -40.57
C THR A 625 -11.36 -3.11 -41.39
N LEU A 626 -10.70 -4.05 -40.71
CA LEU A 626 -10.11 -5.23 -41.33
C LEU A 626 -11.14 -6.36 -41.31
N SER A 627 -11.43 -6.97 -42.46
CA SER A 627 -12.45 -8.01 -42.62
C SER A 627 -11.82 -9.33 -43.08
N LEU A 628 -12.28 -10.45 -42.50
CA LEU A 628 -11.97 -11.80 -42.95
C LEU A 628 -13.24 -12.46 -43.50
N SER A 629 -13.22 -12.76 -44.79
CA SER A 629 -14.30 -13.47 -45.48
C SER A 629 -13.95 -14.95 -45.61
N LEU A 630 -14.75 -15.81 -44.98
CA LEU A 630 -14.68 -17.27 -45.06
C LEU A 630 -16.07 -17.82 -45.40
N PRO A 631 -16.52 -17.72 -46.67
CA PRO A 631 -17.91 -18.00 -47.05
C PRO A 631 -18.42 -19.40 -46.65
N ALA A 632 -17.50 -20.38 -46.55
CA ALA A 632 -17.80 -21.75 -46.16
C ALA A 632 -18.18 -21.93 -44.67
N LEU A 633 -18.06 -20.88 -43.84
CA LEU A 633 -18.54 -20.85 -42.46
C LEU A 633 -19.98 -20.33 -42.32
N LYS A 634 -20.67 -20.04 -43.44
CA LYS A 634 -22.04 -19.51 -43.37
C LYS A 634 -22.95 -20.49 -42.62
N GLY A 635 -23.55 -20.01 -41.53
CA GLY A 635 -24.41 -20.80 -40.65
C GLY A 635 -23.67 -21.62 -39.59
N ALA A 636 -22.37 -21.39 -39.39
CA ALA A 636 -21.61 -21.97 -38.28
C ALA A 636 -22.10 -21.45 -36.91
N SER A 637 -21.75 -22.17 -35.84
CA SER A 637 -21.88 -21.68 -34.47
C SER A 637 -20.98 -20.45 -34.23
N TYR A 638 -21.30 -19.66 -33.20
CA TYR A 638 -20.49 -18.52 -32.78
C TYR A 638 -20.14 -18.68 -31.31
N ARG A 639 -18.84 -18.76 -31.03
CA ARG A 639 -18.29 -18.66 -29.68
C ARG A 639 -16.99 -17.90 -29.74
N VAL A 640 -16.84 -16.87 -28.92
CA VAL A 640 -15.57 -16.17 -28.68
C VAL A 640 -15.38 -16.04 -27.18
N ASP A 641 -14.29 -16.60 -26.67
CA ASP A 641 -13.89 -16.47 -25.27
C ASP A 641 -12.80 -15.40 -25.18
N GLN A 642 -12.98 -14.42 -24.30
CA GLN A 642 -11.99 -13.39 -23.99
C GLN A 642 -11.37 -13.67 -22.62
N ASP A 643 -10.08 -13.98 -22.62
CA ASP A 643 -9.29 -14.21 -21.42
C ASP A 643 -8.80 -12.88 -20.86
N LEU A 644 -9.17 -12.56 -19.62
CA LEU A 644 -8.79 -11.30 -18.99
C LEU A 644 -7.33 -11.29 -18.55
N TYR A 645 -6.75 -12.44 -18.20
CA TYR A 645 -5.37 -12.54 -17.72
C TYR A 645 -4.37 -12.44 -18.86
N THR A 646 -4.60 -13.16 -19.96
CA THR A 646 -3.71 -13.12 -21.13
C THR A 646 -4.06 -12.03 -22.11
N ALA A 647 -5.24 -11.39 -21.98
CA ALA A 647 -5.74 -10.38 -22.92
C ALA A 647 -5.80 -10.85 -24.38
N THR A 648 -6.19 -12.12 -24.55
CA THR A 648 -6.37 -12.77 -25.83
C THR A 648 -7.82 -13.19 -26.01
N THR A 649 -8.28 -13.24 -27.26
CA THR A 649 -9.56 -13.88 -27.61
C THR A 649 -9.35 -15.19 -28.34
N GLU A 650 -10.18 -16.19 -28.06
CA GLU A 650 -10.24 -17.47 -28.78
C GLU A 650 -11.66 -17.70 -29.31
N GLY A 651 -11.83 -17.53 -30.62
CA GLY A 651 -13.04 -17.80 -31.36
C GLY A 651 -13.09 -19.23 -31.90
N VAL A 652 -14.24 -19.88 -31.83
CA VAL A 652 -14.49 -21.20 -32.43
C VAL A 652 -15.80 -21.15 -33.23
N PHE A 653 -15.67 -21.36 -34.55
CA PHE A 653 -16.79 -21.35 -35.49
C PHE A 653 -16.98 -22.74 -36.09
N GLU A 654 -18.00 -23.47 -35.64
CA GLU A 654 -18.20 -24.88 -36.02
C GLU A 654 -19.38 -25.05 -36.98
N LEU A 655 -19.16 -25.81 -38.05
CA LEU A 655 -20.17 -26.19 -39.03
C LEU A 655 -20.05 -27.69 -39.32
N ASN A 656 -21.02 -28.48 -38.84
CA ASN A 656 -20.99 -29.95 -38.89
C ASN A 656 -19.73 -30.51 -38.21
N SER A 657 -18.90 -31.27 -38.94
CA SER A 657 -17.64 -31.85 -38.45
C SER A 657 -16.40 -31.02 -38.78
N SER A 658 -16.56 -29.75 -39.18
CA SER A 658 -15.48 -28.84 -39.52
C SER A 658 -15.55 -27.57 -38.68
N ALA A 659 -14.41 -26.96 -38.39
CA ALA A 659 -14.34 -25.74 -37.59
C ALA A 659 -13.18 -24.85 -38.01
N VAL A 660 -13.31 -23.55 -37.74
CA VAL A 660 -12.18 -22.61 -37.75
C VAL A 660 -12.03 -22.05 -36.34
N THR A 661 -10.81 -22.17 -35.79
CA THR A 661 -10.41 -21.51 -34.55
C THR A 661 -9.64 -20.25 -34.89
N MET A 662 -9.93 -19.16 -34.18
CA MET A 662 -9.34 -17.84 -34.38
C MET A 662 -8.82 -17.31 -33.05
N LYS A 663 -7.50 -17.20 -32.90
CA LYS A 663 -6.88 -16.58 -31.72
C LYS A 663 -6.40 -15.18 -32.07
N SER A 664 -6.71 -14.19 -31.25
CA SER A 664 -6.27 -12.82 -31.54
C SER A 664 -5.92 -12.00 -30.31
N TYR A 665 -4.97 -11.09 -30.48
CA TYR A 665 -4.51 -10.17 -29.44
C TYR A 665 -3.91 -8.91 -30.05
N VAL A 666 -3.96 -7.81 -29.29
CA VAL A 666 -3.14 -6.61 -29.54
C VAL A 666 -1.93 -6.70 -28.63
N ALA A 667 -0.73 -6.62 -29.20
CA ALA A 667 0.50 -6.71 -28.44
C ALA A 667 0.55 -5.64 -27.35
N ALA A 668 0.88 -6.04 -26.12
CA ALA A 668 0.78 -5.13 -24.98
C ALA A 668 1.85 -4.02 -25.04
N THR A 669 2.96 -4.23 -25.74
CA THR A 669 4.12 -3.33 -25.79
C THR A 669 4.40 -2.78 -27.20
N ASP A 670 3.55 -3.12 -28.17
CA ASP A 670 3.72 -2.72 -29.57
C ASP A 670 2.36 -2.52 -30.23
N ASN A 671 2.27 -1.62 -31.22
CA ASN A 671 1.03 -1.36 -31.98
C ASN A 671 0.85 -2.40 -33.09
N VAL A 672 0.84 -3.67 -32.70
CA VAL A 672 0.69 -4.84 -33.57
C VAL A 672 -0.52 -5.66 -33.14
N PHE A 673 -1.37 -5.99 -34.10
CA PHE A 673 -2.51 -6.89 -33.95
C PHE A 673 -2.24 -8.20 -34.69
N VAL A 674 -2.48 -9.31 -34.02
CA VAL A 674 -2.21 -10.66 -34.53
C VAL A 674 -3.49 -11.48 -34.50
N VAL A 675 -3.73 -12.24 -35.58
CA VAL A 675 -4.82 -13.21 -35.69
C VAL A 675 -4.27 -14.54 -36.21
N GLU A 676 -4.32 -15.59 -35.40
CA GLU A 676 -3.97 -16.96 -35.77
C GLU A 676 -5.24 -17.72 -36.16
N LEU A 677 -5.24 -18.32 -37.35
CA LEU A 677 -6.38 -19.04 -37.93
C LEU A 677 -6.00 -20.51 -38.12
N THR A 678 -6.79 -21.43 -37.56
CA THR A 678 -6.57 -22.87 -37.72
C THR A 678 -7.84 -23.58 -38.14
N ALA A 679 -7.79 -24.32 -39.25
CA ALA A 679 -8.90 -25.13 -39.72
C ALA A 679 -8.86 -26.57 -39.16
N ARG A 680 -10.03 -27.12 -38.83
CA ARG A 680 -10.23 -28.52 -38.47
C ARG A 680 -11.26 -29.17 -39.41
N GLY A 681 -11.05 -30.44 -39.74
CA GLY A 681 -11.97 -31.24 -40.56
C GLY A 681 -11.77 -31.05 -42.07
N LYS A 682 -11.99 -29.85 -42.62
CA LYS A 682 -11.84 -29.54 -44.06
C LYS A 682 -11.06 -28.25 -44.30
N ALA A 683 -10.63 -28.03 -45.54
CA ALA A 683 -10.01 -26.77 -45.93
C ALA A 683 -11.04 -25.64 -46.07
N PHE A 684 -10.64 -24.41 -45.77
CA PHE A 684 -11.44 -23.21 -45.94
C PHE A 684 -10.69 -22.20 -46.82
N GLU A 685 -11.38 -21.69 -47.84
CA GLU A 685 -10.88 -20.63 -48.69
C GLU A 685 -11.57 -19.31 -48.34
N GLY A 686 -10.79 -18.24 -48.39
CA GLY A 686 -11.25 -16.91 -48.01
C GLY A 686 -10.31 -15.80 -48.44
N THR A 687 -10.67 -14.59 -48.02
CA THR A 687 -9.90 -13.38 -48.31
C THR A 687 -9.90 -12.45 -47.10
N ALA A 688 -8.78 -11.79 -46.85
CA ALA A 688 -8.69 -10.65 -45.96
C ALA A 688 -8.77 -9.36 -46.78
N SER A 689 -9.45 -8.33 -46.26
CA SER A 689 -9.52 -7.01 -46.89
C SER A 689 -9.61 -5.91 -45.84
N MET A 690 -9.20 -4.70 -46.20
CA MET A 690 -9.27 -3.54 -45.30
C MET A 690 -10.09 -2.42 -45.95
N ASP A 691 -11.07 -1.92 -45.21
CA ASP A 691 -11.85 -0.74 -45.57
C ASP A 691 -11.40 0.43 -44.70
N VAL A 692 -10.85 1.46 -45.35
CA VAL A 692 -10.39 2.68 -44.69
C VAL A 692 -11.46 3.75 -44.89
N GLY A 693 -12.12 4.12 -43.80
CA GLY A 693 -13.35 4.92 -43.84
C GLY A 693 -13.19 6.26 -44.58
N LEU A 694 -14.17 6.60 -45.43
CA LEU A 694 -14.29 7.90 -46.10
C LEU A 694 -15.43 8.70 -45.44
N GLY A 695 -15.13 9.37 -44.34
CA GLY A 695 -16.12 10.10 -43.55
C GLY A 695 -15.58 11.37 -42.91
N ARG A 696 -16.46 12.35 -42.71
CA ARG A 696 -16.17 13.67 -42.12
C ARG A 696 -15.03 14.46 -42.76
N GLY A 697 -14.86 14.29 -44.08
CA GLY A 697 -13.83 14.99 -44.85
C GLY A 697 -12.41 14.42 -44.70
N SER A 698 -12.25 13.19 -44.17
CA SER A 698 -10.96 12.53 -44.14
C SER A 698 -10.44 12.21 -45.54
N GLU A 699 -9.13 12.32 -45.71
CA GLU A 699 -8.41 11.81 -46.87
C GLU A 699 -8.00 10.37 -46.56
N SER A 700 -8.33 9.45 -47.46
CA SER A 700 -8.02 8.03 -47.28
C SER A 700 -7.35 7.48 -48.53
N GLU A 701 -6.30 6.68 -48.32
CA GLU A 701 -5.62 5.91 -49.35
C GLU A 701 -5.52 4.45 -48.92
N SER A 702 -5.60 3.53 -49.88
CA SER A 702 -5.44 2.10 -49.63
C SER A 702 -4.82 1.45 -50.85
N PHE A 703 -3.91 0.50 -50.60
CA PHE A 703 -3.13 -0.13 -51.65
C PHE A 703 -2.76 -1.55 -51.25
N SER A 704 -2.96 -2.46 -52.21
CA SER A 704 -2.59 -3.87 -52.08
C SER A 704 -1.73 -4.25 -53.29
N GLN A 705 -0.47 -4.65 -53.05
CA GLN A 705 0.42 -5.11 -54.11
C GLN A 705 1.33 -6.23 -53.61
N GLY A 706 1.30 -7.37 -54.30
CA GLY A 706 2.04 -8.56 -53.91
C GLY A 706 1.53 -9.08 -52.56
N THR A 707 2.42 -9.13 -51.58
CA THR A 707 2.14 -9.74 -50.27
C THR A 707 1.90 -8.70 -49.16
N LEU A 708 1.97 -7.40 -49.47
CA LEU A 708 1.78 -6.31 -48.51
C LEU A 708 0.55 -5.48 -48.89
N SER A 709 -0.36 -5.33 -47.93
CA SER A 709 -1.51 -4.44 -48.03
C SER A 709 -1.40 -3.35 -46.97
N TRP A 710 -1.80 -2.13 -47.30
CA TRP A 710 -1.76 -1.01 -46.36
C TRP A 710 -2.79 0.06 -46.72
N GLY A 711 -3.06 0.94 -45.78
CA GLY A 711 -3.90 2.11 -45.98
C GLY A 711 -3.62 3.19 -44.95
N ALA A 712 -4.00 4.41 -45.27
CA ALA A 712 -3.85 5.56 -44.40
C ALA A 712 -5.13 6.39 -44.41
N ARG A 713 -5.49 6.94 -43.25
CA ARG A 713 -6.60 7.85 -43.06
C ARG A 713 -6.09 9.07 -42.33
N ALA A 714 -6.32 10.26 -42.88
CA ALA A 714 -5.82 11.51 -42.33
C ALA A 714 -6.84 12.64 -42.43
N PHE A 715 -6.73 13.61 -41.53
CA PHE A 715 -7.36 14.92 -41.64
C PHE A 715 -6.25 15.95 -41.80
N THR A 716 -6.04 16.45 -43.01
CA THR A 716 -5.05 17.52 -43.26
C THR A 716 -5.66 18.80 -43.81
N LYS A 717 -6.94 18.75 -44.21
CA LYS A 717 -7.73 19.88 -44.73
C LYS A 717 -8.86 20.22 -43.77
N ASP A 718 -9.18 21.51 -43.67
CA ASP A 718 -10.28 22.04 -42.86
C ASP A 718 -10.25 21.57 -41.39
N VAL A 719 -9.03 21.46 -40.83
CA VAL A 719 -8.75 21.15 -39.43
C VAL A 719 -7.71 22.12 -38.87
N ASP A 720 -7.71 22.33 -37.56
CA ASP A 720 -6.75 23.21 -36.89
C ASP A 720 -5.40 22.50 -36.68
N ILE A 721 -5.46 21.20 -36.34
CA ILE A 721 -4.30 20.36 -36.10
C ILE A 721 -4.40 19.14 -37.02
N PRO A 722 -3.45 18.92 -37.94
CA PRO A 722 -3.44 17.72 -38.76
C PRO A 722 -3.26 16.47 -37.91
N SER A 723 -3.97 15.42 -38.29
CA SER A 723 -3.89 14.09 -37.66
C SER A 723 -3.96 13.02 -38.75
N GLY A 724 -3.45 11.84 -38.45
CA GLY A 724 -3.55 10.72 -39.38
C GLY A 724 -2.99 9.45 -38.80
N VAL A 725 -3.52 8.33 -39.28
CA VAL A 725 -3.12 6.98 -38.90
C VAL A 725 -2.95 6.15 -40.14
N ALA A 726 -1.97 5.26 -40.12
CA ALA A 726 -1.78 4.24 -41.14
C ALA A 726 -1.79 2.86 -40.51
N ALA A 727 -2.22 1.89 -41.30
CA ALA A 727 -2.10 0.47 -40.98
C ALA A 727 -1.49 -0.26 -42.18
N ALA A 728 -0.58 -1.18 -41.92
CA ALA A 728 -0.11 -2.15 -42.89
C ALA A 728 -0.32 -3.55 -42.36
N TRP A 729 -0.58 -4.52 -43.23
CA TRP A 729 -0.81 -5.89 -42.83
C TRP A 729 -0.42 -6.88 -43.92
N THR A 730 -0.23 -8.13 -43.49
CA THR A 730 -0.03 -9.29 -44.36
C THR A 730 -0.56 -10.54 -43.68
N VAL A 731 -0.76 -11.61 -44.46
CA VAL A 731 -1.02 -12.96 -43.94
C VAL A 731 0.21 -13.81 -44.20
N PHE A 732 0.71 -14.46 -43.16
CA PHE A 732 1.76 -15.46 -43.23
C PHE A 732 1.14 -16.86 -43.33
N ASP A 733 1.56 -17.62 -44.34
CA ASP A 733 1.40 -19.07 -44.36
C ASP A 733 2.47 -19.70 -43.47
N HIS A 734 2.05 -20.54 -42.52
CA HIS A 734 2.94 -21.23 -41.58
C HIS A 734 3.93 -20.31 -40.84
N ASP A 735 3.52 -19.09 -40.50
CA ASP A 735 4.36 -18.04 -39.87
C ASP A 735 5.68 -17.72 -40.61
N THR A 736 5.82 -18.09 -41.88
CA THR A 736 7.13 -18.07 -42.58
C THR A 736 7.08 -17.45 -43.96
N VAL A 737 5.94 -17.47 -44.66
CA VAL A 737 5.84 -16.93 -46.02
C VAL A 737 4.65 -15.99 -46.15
N PRO A 738 4.84 -14.69 -46.46
CA PRO A 738 3.72 -13.79 -46.65
C PRO A 738 2.98 -14.10 -47.96
N VAL A 739 1.66 -14.24 -47.90
CA VAL A 739 0.77 -14.61 -49.03
C VAL A 739 -0.24 -13.52 -49.40
N GLY A 740 -0.17 -12.36 -48.73
CA GLY A 740 -1.04 -11.20 -49.02
C GLY A 740 -2.48 -11.40 -48.54
N GLU A 741 -3.45 -11.20 -49.42
CA GLU A 741 -4.88 -11.16 -49.07
C GLU A 741 -5.56 -12.54 -49.07
N SER A 742 -4.92 -13.57 -49.64
CA SER A 742 -5.51 -14.89 -49.81
C SER A 742 -5.43 -15.73 -48.53
N LEU A 743 -6.54 -16.35 -48.14
CA LEU A 743 -6.62 -17.29 -47.02
C LEU A 743 -6.94 -18.68 -47.57
N VAL A 744 -5.99 -19.62 -47.48
CA VAL A 744 -6.20 -21.02 -47.84
C VAL A 744 -5.84 -21.89 -46.64
N LEU A 745 -6.79 -22.02 -45.72
CA LEU A 745 -6.62 -22.72 -44.45
C LEU A 745 -6.76 -24.23 -44.67
N LYS A 746 -5.66 -24.97 -44.70
CA LYS A 746 -5.73 -26.44 -44.76
C LYS A 746 -5.92 -27.03 -43.36
N PRO A 747 -6.58 -28.20 -43.23
CA PRO A 747 -6.77 -28.85 -41.93
C PRO A 747 -5.46 -29.03 -41.16
N GLY A 748 -5.42 -28.60 -39.90
CA GLY A 748 -4.27 -28.72 -39.02
C GLY A 748 -3.12 -27.73 -39.31
N GLN A 749 -3.29 -26.81 -40.26
CA GLN A 749 -2.33 -25.74 -40.54
C GLN A 749 -2.82 -24.42 -39.93
N THR A 750 -1.88 -23.62 -39.43
CA THR A 750 -2.13 -22.28 -38.90
C THR A 750 -1.63 -21.23 -39.90
N MET A 751 -2.49 -20.26 -40.22
CA MET A 751 -2.11 -19.03 -40.91
C MET A 751 -2.20 -17.86 -39.93
N THR A 752 -1.30 -16.90 -40.05
CA THR A 752 -1.21 -15.78 -39.12
C THR A 752 -1.34 -14.46 -39.85
N LEU A 753 -2.40 -13.71 -39.57
CA LEU A 753 -2.53 -12.33 -40.02
C LEU A 753 -1.82 -11.43 -39.01
N VAL A 754 -1.01 -10.50 -39.51
CA VAL A 754 -0.32 -9.50 -38.69
C VAL A 754 -0.58 -8.12 -39.27
N LEU A 755 -0.99 -7.19 -38.41
CA LEU A 755 -1.27 -5.81 -38.74
C LEU A 755 -0.51 -4.88 -37.79
N ALA A 756 0.16 -3.87 -38.32
CA ALA A 756 0.86 -2.83 -37.55
C ALA A 756 0.19 -1.48 -37.80
N MET A 757 0.06 -0.65 -36.76
CA MET A 757 -0.50 0.70 -36.85
C MET A 757 0.45 1.76 -36.31
N ASP A 758 0.45 2.94 -36.93
CA ASP A 758 1.22 4.11 -36.48
C ASP A 758 0.46 5.40 -36.80
N SER A 759 0.85 6.52 -36.19
CA SER A 759 0.18 7.80 -36.35
C SER A 759 1.13 8.95 -36.67
N LEU A 760 0.57 10.02 -37.24
CA LEU A 760 1.27 11.27 -37.51
C LEU A 760 1.83 11.92 -36.24
N PHE A 761 1.21 11.69 -35.08
CA PHE A 761 1.68 12.20 -33.80
C PHE A 761 2.89 11.45 -33.24
N LYS A 762 3.08 10.19 -33.65
CA LYS A 762 4.26 9.39 -33.29
C LYS A 762 5.39 9.59 -34.30
N HIS A 763 5.08 9.50 -35.60
CA HIS A 763 6.07 9.61 -36.66
C HIS A 763 5.58 10.42 -37.86
N ARG A 764 6.44 11.31 -38.38
CA ARG A 764 6.12 12.09 -39.60
C ARG A 764 5.86 11.20 -40.82
N ASP A 765 6.63 10.11 -40.97
CA ASP A 765 6.43 9.08 -42.01
C ASP A 765 5.75 7.83 -41.43
N TYR A 766 4.61 8.02 -40.78
CA TYR A 766 3.83 6.93 -40.17
C TYR A 766 3.42 5.83 -41.17
N VAL A 767 3.22 6.18 -42.46
CA VAL A 767 2.95 5.22 -43.53
C VAL A 767 4.18 4.35 -43.83
N GLY A 768 5.37 4.97 -43.96
CA GLY A 768 6.63 4.25 -44.13
C GLY A 768 6.96 3.36 -42.94
N MET A 769 6.69 3.83 -41.72
CA MET A 769 6.91 3.09 -40.47
C MET A 769 6.11 1.80 -40.41
N VAL A 770 4.80 1.82 -40.66
CA VAL A 770 3.99 0.57 -40.63
C VAL A 770 4.40 -0.41 -41.72
N LYS A 771 4.75 0.08 -42.92
CA LYS A 771 5.23 -0.78 -44.02
C LYS A 771 6.56 -1.43 -43.66
N SER A 772 7.47 -0.68 -43.05
CA SER A 772 8.76 -1.18 -42.58
C SER A 772 8.55 -2.22 -41.47
N ARG A 773 7.66 -1.93 -40.51
CA ARG A 773 7.35 -2.84 -39.40
C ARG A 773 6.81 -4.18 -39.89
N ILE A 774 5.84 -4.19 -40.80
CA ILE A 774 5.33 -5.46 -41.35
C ILE A 774 6.41 -6.23 -42.13
N ARG A 775 7.26 -5.55 -42.89
CA ARG A 775 8.34 -6.20 -43.64
C ARG A 775 9.42 -6.81 -42.76
N SER A 776 9.62 -6.28 -41.55
CA SER A 776 10.60 -6.81 -40.61
C SER A 776 10.06 -7.91 -39.70
N ILE A 777 8.75 -8.14 -39.69
CA ILE A 777 8.15 -9.21 -38.89
C ILE A 777 8.43 -10.56 -39.55
N ASP A 778 9.06 -11.42 -38.77
CA ASP A 778 9.27 -12.85 -39.03
C ASP A 778 8.81 -13.68 -37.82
N LYS A 779 9.03 -15.00 -37.87
CA LYS A 779 8.63 -15.90 -36.77
C LYS A 779 9.25 -15.52 -35.43
N THR A 780 10.56 -15.23 -35.41
CA THR A 780 11.28 -14.85 -34.19
C THR A 780 10.68 -13.59 -33.58
N THR A 781 10.46 -12.58 -34.41
CA THR A 781 9.86 -11.30 -33.99
C THR A 781 8.44 -11.48 -33.46
N LEU A 782 7.64 -12.37 -34.07
CA LEU A 782 6.29 -12.69 -33.56
C LEU A 782 6.32 -13.40 -32.21
N ASP A 783 7.24 -14.35 -32.02
CA ASP A 783 7.40 -15.04 -30.75
C ASP A 783 7.85 -14.06 -29.64
N ASP A 784 8.75 -13.12 -29.96
CA ASP A 784 9.18 -12.05 -29.06
C ASP A 784 8.01 -11.10 -28.70
N ILE A 785 7.22 -10.69 -29.69
CA ILE A 785 6.03 -9.85 -29.47
C ILE A 785 5.03 -10.55 -28.54
N LYS A 786 4.80 -11.85 -28.76
CA LYS A 786 3.90 -12.65 -27.92
C LYS A 786 4.43 -12.79 -26.50
N ALA A 787 5.72 -13.10 -26.32
CA ALA A 787 6.35 -13.20 -25.01
C ALA A 787 6.27 -11.88 -24.24
N ALA A 788 6.56 -10.74 -24.90
CA ALA A 788 6.45 -9.42 -24.29
C ALA A 788 5.00 -9.07 -23.91
N HIS A 789 4.02 -9.45 -24.73
CA HIS A 789 2.60 -9.28 -24.41
C HIS A 789 2.18 -10.08 -23.18
N GLU A 790 2.49 -11.38 -23.14
CA GLU A 790 2.16 -12.26 -22.00
C GLU A 790 2.84 -11.80 -20.71
N GLN A 791 4.10 -11.36 -20.81
CA GLN A 791 4.86 -10.86 -19.66
C GLN A 791 4.26 -9.56 -19.12
N TRP A 792 3.92 -8.61 -20.00
CA TRP A 792 3.33 -7.33 -19.57
C TRP A 792 2.02 -7.55 -18.80
N TRP A 793 1.13 -8.41 -19.29
CA TRP A 793 -0.14 -8.69 -18.61
C TRP A 793 0.05 -9.48 -17.30
N ALA A 794 1.04 -10.38 -17.24
CA ALA A 794 1.40 -11.04 -15.99
C ALA A 794 1.90 -10.04 -14.94
N ASP A 795 2.80 -9.14 -15.32
CA ASP A 795 3.33 -8.07 -14.46
C ASP A 795 2.26 -7.05 -14.09
N TYR A 796 1.31 -6.81 -15.00
CA TYR A 796 0.11 -6.08 -14.71
C TYR A 796 -0.62 -6.80 -13.56
N TYR A 797 -1.28 -7.94 -13.75
CA TYR A 797 -2.08 -8.50 -12.67
C TYR A 797 -1.32 -8.82 -11.37
N ALA A 798 -0.02 -9.11 -11.42
CA ALA A 798 0.82 -9.27 -10.23
C ALA A 798 0.85 -8.04 -9.28
N LYS A 799 0.57 -6.83 -9.79
CA LYS A 799 0.52 -5.58 -8.99
C LYS A 799 -0.85 -5.28 -8.35
N SER A 800 -1.93 -5.88 -8.87
CA SER A 800 -3.31 -5.45 -8.57
C SER A 800 -4.29 -6.60 -8.28
N TYR A 801 -3.84 -7.86 -8.24
CA TYR A 801 -4.75 -8.96 -7.94
C TYR A 801 -5.28 -8.87 -6.50
N VAL A 802 -6.55 -9.23 -6.34
CA VAL A 802 -7.23 -9.35 -5.05
C VAL A 802 -8.01 -10.67 -5.02
N SER A 803 -8.19 -11.22 -3.83
CA SER A 803 -9.11 -12.34 -3.62
C SER A 803 -9.96 -12.04 -2.40
N ILE A 804 -11.25 -11.82 -2.64
CA ILE A 804 -12.28 -11.47 -1.65
C ILE A 804 -13.36 -12.55 -1.53
N ASN A 805 -13.17 -13.71 -2.19
CA ASN A 805 -14.10 -14.84 -2.17
C ASN A 805 -15.51 -14.49 -2.67
N ASP A 806 -15.56 -13.59 -3.66
CA ASP A 806 -16.79 -13.17 -4.33
C ASP A 806 -16.57 -13.15 -5.85
N PRO A 807 -16.86 -14.24 -6.57
CA PRO A 807 -16.51 -14.34 -7.99
C PRO A 807 -17.29 -13.35 -8.88
N VAL A 808 -18.42 -12.82 -8.40
CA VAL A 808 -19.23 -11.85 -9.16
C VAL A 808 -18.56 -10.48 -9.11
N ILE A 809 -18.25 -10.01 -7.90
CA ILE A 809 -17.58 -8.72 -7.71
C ILE A 809 -16.15 -8.75 -8.25
N GLU A 810 -15.40 -9.83 -8.00
CA GLU A 810 -14.03 -9.99 -8.52
C GLU A 810 -13.99 -9.93 -10.05
N LYS A 811 -14.95 -10.58 -10.73
CA LYS A 811 -15.04 -10.51 -12.19
C LYS A 811 -15.19 -9.06 -12.67
N GLN A 812 -16.05 -8.26 -12.02
CA GLN A 812 -16.23 -6.85 -12.40
C GLN A 812 -14.99 -6.00 -12.11
N TYR A 813 -14.28 -6.29 -11.02
CA TYR A 813 -13.00 -5.66 -10.71
C TYR A 813 -11.97 -5.92 -11.82
N TYR A 814 -11.81 -7.18 -12.23
CA TYR A 814 -10.88 -7.56 -13.29
C TYR A 814 -11.30 -7.06 -14.67
N LEU A 815 -12.60 -7.02 -14.97
CA LEU A 815 -13.11 -6.39 -16.20
C LEU A 815 -12.78 -4.89 -16.25
N SER A 816 -12.93 -4.19 -15.13
CA SER A 816 -12.59 -2.76 -15.05
C SER A 816 -11.09 -2.54 -15.25
N LEU A 817 -10.26 -3.35 -14.60
CA LEU A 817 -8.81 -3.30 -14.78
C LEU A 817 -8.37 -3.66 -16.20
N TYR A 818 -8.98 -4.68 -16.80
CA TYR A 818 -8.73 -5.07 -18.18
C TYR A 818 -9.05 -3.92 -19.14
N GLY A 819 -10.21 -3.27 -18.94
CA GLY A 819 -10.64 -2.10 -19.70
C GLY A 819 -9.58 -1.00 -19.66
N MET A 820 -9.17 -0.59 -18.46
CA MET A 820 -8.16 0.45 -18.26
C MET A 820 -6.80 0.08 -18.86
N GLY A 821 -6.35 -1.17 -18.66
CA GLY A 821 -5.10 -1.69 -19.24
C GLY A 821 -5.08 -1.70 -20.76
N SER A 822 -6.26 -1.84 -21.36
CA SER A 822 -6.41 -1.94 -22.81
C SER A 822 -6.63 -0.59 -23.50
N CYS A 823 -7.04 0.48 -22.80
CA CYS A 823 -7.38 1.77 -23.43
C CYS A 823 -6.71 3.02 -22.83
N SER A 824 -6.05 2.96 -21.66
CA SER A 824 -5.48 4.16 -21.00
C SER A 824 -3.99 4.04 -20.71
N ARG A 825 -3.15 4.23 -21.74
CA ARG A 825 -1.68 4.17 -21.59
C ARG A 825 -0.90 5.22 -22.38
N ASP A 826 -1.48 5.83 -23.41
CA ASP A 826 -0.83 6.96 -24.10
C ASP A 826 -0.91 8.24 -23.26
N PRO A 827 0.22 8.77 -22.74
CA PRO A 827 0.20 9.95 -21.87
C PRO A 827 -0.29 11.22 -22.56
N ASN A 828 -0.33 11.26 -23.89
CA ASN A 828 -0.73 12.45 -24.64
C ASN A 828 -2.19 12.43 -25.13
N PHE A 829 -2.78 11.24 -25.19
CA PHE A 829 -4.10 11.00 -25.76
C PHE A 829 -4.86 9.99 -24.90
N PRO A 830 -5.60 10.45 -23.87
CA PRO A 830 -6.42 9.56 -23.07
C PRO A 830 -7.56 8.95 -23.88
N PRO A 831 -8.17 7.86 -23.37
CA PRO A 831 -9.37 7.32 -23.95
C PRO A 831 -10.50 8.36 -23.94
N ALA A 832 -11.35 8.29 -24.96
CA ALA A 832 -12.62 9.02 -25.02
C ALA A 832 -13.56 8.60 -23.88
N ILE A 833 -14.64 9.36 -23.62
CA ILE A 833 -15.64 9.07 -22.56
C ILE A 833 -16.26 7.64 -22.63
N PHE A 834 -16.23 6.97 -23.79
CA PHE A 834 -16.67 5.56 -23.94
C PHE A 834 -15.53 4.56 -24.17
N GLY A 835 -14.27 4.98 -24.00
CA GLY A 835 -13.11 4.20 -24.38
C GLY A 835 -12.99 4.10 -25.91
N TRP A 836 -13.26 2.92 -26.46
CA TRP A 836 -13.12 2.64 -27.89
C TRP A 836 -14.21 3.31 -28.73
N THR A 837 -13.79 4.00 -29.78
CA THR A 837 -14.69 4.67 -30.72
C THR A 837 -14.82 3.86 -31.99
N THR A 838 -16.01 3.32 -32.27
CA THR A 838 -16.26 2.43 -33.44
C THR A 838 -17.02 3.07 -34.59
N GLN A 839 -17.36 4.36 -34.49
CA GLN A 839 -17.99 5.15 -35.55
C GLN A 839 -17.40 6.55 -35.61
N ASP A 840 -17.50 7.20 -36.77
CA ASP A 840 -17.01 8.57 -37.00
C ASP A 840 -17.73 9.67 -36.19
N ASN A 841 -18.86 9.34 -35.55
CA ASN A 841 -19.65 10.30 -34.78
C ASN A 841 -20.16 9.63 -33.49
N PRO A 842 -19.26 9.40 -32.51
CA PRO A 842 -19.65 8.90 -31.20
C PRO A 842 -20.60 9.89 -30.50
N ALA A 843 -21.37 9.39 -29.54
CA ALA A 843 -22.21 10.22 -28.69
C ALA A 843 -21.35 11.21 -27.89
N TRP A 844 -21.88 12.41 -27.63
CA TRP A 844 -21.12 13.54 -27.07
C TRP A 844 -19.82 13.88 -27.82
N HIS A 845 -19.71 13.47 -29.09
CA HIS A 845 -18.49 13.63 -29.88
C HIS A 845 -17.25 12.97 -29.24
N GLY A 846 -17.44 12.02 -28.32
CA GLY A 846 -16.34 11.30 -27.68
C GLY A 846 -15.31 12.22 -27.00
N ASP A 847 -15.70 13.44 -26.63
CA ASP A 847 -14.79 14.40 -26.02
C ASP A 847 -14.51 14.05 -24.55
N TYR A 848 -13.59 14.82 -23.94
CA TYR A 848 -13.28 14.69 -22.53
C TYR A 848 -14.29 15.52 -21.75
N HIS A 849 -15.50 14.97 -21.60
CA HIS A 849 -16.66 15.65 -21.01
C HIS A 849 -16.48 15.82 -19.49
N LEU A 850 -16.21 17.06 -19.04
CA LEU A 850 -15.79 17.46 -17.69
C LEU A 850 -16.94 17.68 -16.69
N ASN A 851 -17.97 16.84 -16.75
CA ASN A 851 -19.11 16.83 -15.84
C ASN A 851 -19.15 15.50 -15.06
N TYR A 852 -18.06 15.16 -14.35
CA TYR A 852 -17.77 13.87 -13.68
C TYR A 852 -17.66 12.62 -14.58
N ASN A 853 -18.29 12.57 -15.76
CA ASN A 853 -18.40 11.34 -16.54
C ASN A 853 -17.04 10.83 -17.07
N HIS A 854 -16.21 11.70 -17.65
CA HIS A 854 -14.89 11.28 -18.16
C HIS A 854 -13.90 10.93 -17.03
N MET A 855 -14.03 11.58 -15.87
CA MET A 855 -13.13 11.36 -14.73
C MET A 855 -13.40 10.05 -14.00
N ALA A 856 -14.66 9.59 -13.98
CA ALA A 856 -15.07 8.53 -13.09
C ALA A 856 -14.39 7.15 -13.28
N PRO A 857 -14.00 6.72 -14.49
CA PRO A 857 -13.21 5.50 -14.65
C PRO A 857 -11.85 5.52 -13.92
N PHE A 858 -11.31 6.70 -13.65
CA PHE A 858 -9.98 6.87 -13.04
C PHE A 858 -10.01 6.88 -11.50
N TYR A 859 -11.19 7.06 -10.90
CA TYR A 859 -11.42 7.17 -9.46
C TYR A 859 -10.81 6.03 -8.62
N GLY A 860 -10.88 4.80 -9.13
CA GLY A 860 -10.43 3.60 -8.41
C GLY A 860 -8.94 3.27 -8.55
N LEU A 861 -8.22 3.95 -9.46
CA LEU A 861 -6.88 3.52 -9.89
C LEU A 861 -5.84 3.58 -8.77
N ALA A 862 -5.88 4.61 -7.91
CA ALA A 862 -4.98 4.71 -6.76
C ALA A 862 -5.10 3.50 -5.82
N ARG A 863 -6.34 3.07 -5.54
CA ARG A 863 -6.62 1.91 -4.67
C ARG A 863 -6.33 0.58 -5.36
N ALA A 864 -6.33 0.54 -6.68
CA ALA A 864 -5.94 -0.62 -7.46
C ALA A 864 -4.42 -0.70 -7.74
N ASN A 865 -3.62 0.20 -7.18
CA ASN A 865 -2.17 0.29 -7.43
C ASN A 865 -1.85 0.53 -8.93
N ARG A 866 -2.60 1.47 -9.54
CA ARG A 866 -2.60 1.80 -10.99
C ARG A 866 -2.55 3.28 -11.32
N LEU A 867 -1.83 4.04 -10.51
CA LEU A 867 -1.71 5.48 -10.71
C LEU A 867 -1.20 5.85 -12.12
N GLU A 868 -0.33 5.02 -12.72
CA GLU A 868 0.20 5.22 -14.06
C GLU A 868 -0.89 5.27 -15.15
N GLN A 869 -2.03 4.61 -14.93
CA GLN A 869 -3.13 4.61 -15.90
C GLN A 869 -3.96 5.89 -15.87
N ALA A 870 -3.77 6.73 -14.85
CA ALA A 870 -4.36 8.06 -14.76
C ALA A 870 -3.50 9.13 -15.46
N ASP A 871 -2.22 8.87 -15.75
CA ASP A 871 -1.34 9.86 -16.39
C ASP A 871 -1.91 10.46 -17.70
N PRO A 872 -2.53 9.67 -18.59
CA PRO A 872 -3.16 10.19 -19.81
C PRO A 872 -4.22 11.27 -19.55
N HIS A 873 -4.92 11.23 -18.42
CA HIS A 873 -6.00 12.16 -18.10
C HIS A 873 -5.50 13.60 -17.89
N ASP A 874 -4.29 13.77 -17.35
CA ASP A 874 -3.79 15.10 -16.96
C ASP A 874 -3.48 15.99 -18.16
N THR A 875 -2.89 15.42 -19.21
CA THR A 875 -2.37 16.17 -20.36
C THR A 875 -3.42 17.04 -21.06
N PRO A 876 -4.60 16.56 -21.48
CA PRO A 876 -5.57 17.42 -22.14
C PRO A 876 -6.13 18.52 -21.23
N VAL A 877 -6.23 18.27 -19.92
CA VAL A 877 -6.65 19.29 -18.96
C VAL A 877 -5.60 20.40 -18.91
N LEU A 878 -4.32 20.04 -18.79
CA LEU A 878 -3.21 21.00 -18.74
C LEU A 878 -3.05 21.77 -20.07
N ASP A 879 -3.14 21.08 -21.22
CA ASP A 879 -3.05 21.67 -22.56
C ASP A 879 -4.14 22.74 -22.79
N PHE A 880 -5.32 22.56 -22.21
CA PHE A 880 -6.45 23.49 -22.36
C PHE A 880 -6.36 24.73 -21.46
N MET A 881 -5.40 24.77 -20.50
CA MET A 881 -5.34 25.80 -19.46
C MET A 881 -5.28 27.23 -20.02
N ALA A 882 -4.49 27.49 -21.06
CA ALA A 882 -4.39 28.82 -21.66
C ALA A 882 -5.74 29.31 -22.25
N ARG A 883 -6.51 28.38 -22.83
CA ARG A 883 -7.85 28.68 -23.34
C ARG A 883 -8.84 28.91 -22.20
N ALA A 884 -8.76 28.12 -21.13
CA ALA A 884 -9.56 28.31 -19.93
C ALA A 884 -9.29 29.64 -19.21
N GLN A 885 -8.04 30.11 -19.20
CA GLN A 885 -7.69 31.45 -18.70
C GLN A 885 -8.33 32.56 -19.52
N TRP A 886 -8.31 32.41 -20.86
CA TRP A 886 -9.01 33.34 -21.74
C TRP A 886 -10.52 33.35 -21.46
N HIS A 887 -11.16 32.19 -21.28
CA HIS A 887 -12.58 32.12 -20.94
C HIS A 887 -12.89 32.83 -19.62
N CYS A 888 -12.10 32.59 -18.57
CA CYS A 888 -12.28 33.24 -17.28
C CYS A 888 -12.21 34.78 -17.41
N LYS A 889 -11.19 35.27 -18.12
CA LYS A 889 -11.00 36.71 -18.36
C LYS A 889 -12.12 37.32 -19.18
N GLU A 890 -12.59 36.67 -20.23
CA GLU A 890 -13.66 37.19 -21.10
C GLU A 890 -15.04 37.15 -20.44
N ILE A 891 -15.31 36.14 -19.61
CA ILE A 891 -16.63 35.95 -18.98
C ILE A 891 -16.77 36.78 -17.71
N PHE A 892 -15.72 36.83 -16.87
CA PHE A 892 -15.79 37.48 -15.55
C PHE A 892 -14.89 38.71 -15.39
N GLY A 893 -13.88 38.89 -16.25
CA GLY A 893 -12.97 40.03 -16.18
C GLY A 893 -11.82 39.89 -15.17
N PHE A 894 -11.61 38.71 -14.58
CA PHE A 894 -10.55 38.44 -13.60
C PHE A 894 -9.69 37.22 -13.96
N GLU A 895 -8.61 37.00 -13.21
CA GLU A 895 -7.66 35.89 -13.38
C GLU A 895 -8.15 34.57 -12.80
N GLY A 896 -7.73 33.45 -13.38
CA GLY A 896 -8.14 32.10 -13.01
C GLY A 896 -8.42 31.26 -14.26
N VAL A 897 -9.06 30.10 -14.09
CA VAL A 897 -9.44 29.22 -15.21
C VAL A 897 -10.91 28.86 -15.16
N MET A 898 -11.54 28.81 -16.34
CA MET A 898 -12.92 28.35 -16.50
C MET A 898 -12.98 27.37 -17.67
N TYR A 899 -13.40 26.13 -17.41
CA TYR A 899 -13.46 25.07 -18.41
C TYR A 899 -14.90 24.84 -18.91
N PRO A 900 -15.11 24.69 -20.23
CA PRO A 900 -16.39 24.28 -20.77
C PRO A 900 -16.68 22.82 -20.39
N VAL A 901 -17.90 22.36 -20.67
CA VAL A 901 -18.28 20.98 -20.38
C VAL A 901 -17.49 19.96 -21.21
N GLY A 902 -17.06 20.30 -22.43
CA GLY A 902 -16.32 19.40 -23.30
C GLY A 902 -15.03 20.03 -23.79
N ILE A 903 -13.93 19.28 -23.63
CA ILE A 903 -12.61 19.64 -24.17
C ILE A 903 -12.06 18.48 -25.01
N GLY A 904 -11.18 18.80 -25.95
CA GLY A 904 -10.41 17.84 -26.74
C GLY A 904 -8.92 17.88 -26.42
N PRO A 905 -8.12 16.96 -27.00
CA PRO A 905 -6.67 16.98 -26.84
C PRO A 905 -6.06 18.25 -27.48
N LYS A 906 -4.84 18.59 -27.06
CA LYS A 906 -4.05 19.71 -27.62
C LYS A 906 -4.77 21.06 -27.56
N GLY A 907 -5.59 21.29 -26.54
CA GLY A 907 -6.30 22.54 -26.31
C GLY A 907 -7.50 22.79 -27.23
N ILE A 908 -7.98 21.77 -27.96
CA ILE A 908 -9.12 21.90 -28.86
C ILE A 908 -10.43 22.07 -28.07
N GLU A 909 -11.24 23.04 -28.48
CA GLU A 909 -12.57 23.28 -27.90
C GLU A 909 -13.63 22.49 -28.70
N SER A 910 -14.05 21.34 -28.16
CA SER A 910 -14.98 20.41 -28.82
C SER A 910 -16.43 20.89 -28.83
N THR A 911 -16.81 21.75 -27.89
CA THR A 911 -18.21 22.18 -27.70
C THR A 911 -18.52 23.57 -28.23
N TYR A 912 -17.52 24.29 -28.77
CA TYR A 912 -17.69 25.69 -29.16
C TYR A 912 -18.75 25.89 -30.24
N GLY A 913 -19.60 26.91 -30.12
CA GLY A 913 -20.50 27.28 -31.20
C GLY A 913 -21.76 26.40 -31.32
N ASN A 914 -22.14 25.63 -30.28
CA ASN A 914 -23.31 24.74 -30.33
C ASN A 914 -24.58 25.50 -30.77
N PRO A 915 -25.16 25.22 -31.96
CA PRO A 915 -26.28 25.99 -32.49
C PRO A 915 -27.59 25.82 -31.69
N GLY A 916 -27.75 24.68 -31.01
CA GLY A 916 -28.92 24.40 -30.19
C GLY A 916 -28.91 25.18 -28.88
N TYR A 917 -27.73 25.43 -28.32
CA TYR A 917 -27.56 26.16 -27.06
C TYR A 917 -27.48 27.67 -27.26
N ILE A 918 -26.75 28.16 -28.28
CA ILE A 918 -26.64 29.60 -28.58
C ILE A 918 -28.00 30.23 -28.88
N LYS A 919 -28.96 29.48 -29.44
CA LYS A 919 -30.33 29.96 -29.68
C LYS A 919 -31.15 30.19 -28.40
N ARG A 920 -30.72 29.67 -27.25
CA ARG A 920 -31.46 29.73 -25.98
C ARG A 920 -31.06 30.93 -25.09
N GLY A 921 -30.07 31.73 -25.48
CA GLY A 921 -29.56 32.84 -24.67
C GLY A 921 -28.78 33.88 -25.48
N PRO A 922 -28.22 34.91 -24.82
CA PRO A 922 -27.40 35.92 -25.49
C PRO A 922 -26.13 35.31 -26.08
N VAL A 923 -25.69 35.80 -27.23
CA VAL A 923 -24.46 35.31 -27.89
C VAL A 923 -23.23 35.86 -27.16
N CYS A 924 -22.78 35.19 -26.09
CA CYS A 924 -21.58 35.52 -25.31
C CYS A 924 -20.58 34.36 -25.27
N ALA A 925 -19.38 34.59 -24.74
CA ALA A 925 -18.33 33.56 -24.62
C ALA A 925 -18.80 32.32 -23.83
N GLU A 926 -19.54 32.52 -22.74
CA GLU A 926 -20.13 31.44 -21.93
C GLU A 926 -21.12 30.58 -22.72
N ASN A 927 -22.00 31.21 -23.51
CA ASN A 927 -22.96 30.45 -24.33
C ASN A 927 -22.34 29.81 -25.55
N LYS A 928 -21.25 30.37 -26.08
CA LYS A 928 -20.50 29.73 -27.17
C LYS A 928 -19.72 28.52 -26.69
N GLY A 929 -19.12 28.54 -25.50
CA GLY A 929 -18.31 27.42 -25.00
C GLY A 929 -19.10 26.24 -24.41
N LEU A 930 -20.43 26.38 -24.21
CA LEU A 930 -21.29 25.33 -23.62
C LEU A 930 -20.96 25.03 -22.14
N PHE A 931 -20.87 26.07 -21.32
CA PHE A 931 -20.59 25.94 -19.87
C PHE A 931 -21.80 25.52 -19.03
N PHE A 932 -23.02 25.61 -19.58
CA PHE A 932 -24.28 25.32 -18.88
C PHE A 932 -24.52 26.07 -17.56
N GLY A 933 -23.82 27.19 -17.35
CA GLY A 933 -23.87 27.95 -16.09
C GLY A 933 -23.06 27.32 -14.95
N GLN A 934 -22.33 26.24 -15.20
CA GLN A 934 -21.51 25.56 -14.19
C GLN A 934 -20.19 26.31 -13.97
N ARG A 935 -19.77 26.40 -12.71
CA ARG A 935 -18.49 27.01 -12.30
C ARG A 935 -17.42 25.98 -11.93
N THR A 936 -17.81 24.71 -11.85
CA THR A 936 -17.02 23.64 -11.22
C THR A 936 -16.29 22.70 -12.16
N ASN A 937 -16.50 22.78 -13.47
CA ASN A 937 -15.90 21.85 -14.45
C ASN A 937 -14.37 21.76 -14.33
N ALA A 938 -13.70 22.89 -14.07
CA ALA A 938 -12.26 22.92 -13.84
C ALA A 938 -11.87 22.18 -12.54
N ALA A 939 -12.63 22.40 -11.46
CA ALA A 939 -12.39 21.77 -10.17
C ALA A 939 -12.65 20.25 -10.21
N TYR A 940 -13.55 19.76 -11.07
CA TYR A 940 -13.72 18.33 -11.31
C TYR A 940 -12.45 17.65 -11.81
N ALA A 941 -11.60 18.34 -12.58
CA ALA A 941 -10.35 17.73 -13.05
C ALA A 941 -9.39 17.40 -11.88
N LEU A 942 -9.52 18.08 -10.74
CA LEU A 942 -8.68 17.86 -9.57
C LEU A 942 -9.05 16.59 -8.79
N VAL A 943 -10.24 16.00 -9.00
CA VAL A 943 -10.69 14.86 -8.19
C VAL A 943 -9.87 13.58 -8.43
N ASN A 944 -9.12 13.51 -9.54
CA ASN A 944 -8.13 12.47 -9.82
C ASN A 944 -6.71 12.89 -9.42
N MET A 945 -6.37 14.17 -9.58
CA MET A 945 -5.04 14.70 -9.25
C MET A 945 -4.80 14.74 -7.73
N ALA A 946 -5.82 15.13 -6.94
CA ALA A 946 -5.69 15.26 -5.50
C ALA A 946 -5.40 13.90 -4.81
N PRO A 947 -6.15 12.81 -5.08
CA PRO A 947 -5.82 11.52 -4.51
C PRO A 947 -4.44 11.01 -4.93
N ARG A 948 -4.00 11.27 -6.16
CA ARG A 948 -2.65 10.92 -6.60
C ARG A 948 -1.58 11.66 -5.78
N TRP A 949 -1.74 12.97 -5.62
CA TRP A 949 -0.86 13.77 -4.77
C TRP A 949 -0.82 13.23 -3.34
N TYR A 950 -1.97 13.11 -2.66
CA TYR A 950 -2.00 12.63 -1.26
C TYR A 950 -1.57 11.17 -1.08
N THR A 951 -1.51 10.37 -2.15
CA THR A 951 -1.01 8.98 -2.08
C THR A 951 0.50 8.88 -2.30
N THR A 952 1.11 9.86 -2.97
CA THR A 952 2.50 9.77 -3.42
C THR A 952 3.40 10.84 -2.82
N TYR A 953 2.86 12.03 -2.56
CA TYR A 953 3.60 13.26 -2.30
C TYR A 953 4.77 13.46 -3.27
N ASP A 954 4.60 13.01 -4.52
CA ASP A 954 5.62 13.12 -5.57
C ASP A 954 5.78 14.59 -5.96
N HIS A 955 6.92 15.17 -5.58
CA HIS A 955 7.23 16.58 -5.83
C HIS A 955 7.29 16.95 -7.31
N ASP A 956 7.73 16.04 -8.18
CA ASP A 956 7.81 16.33 -9.62
C ASP A 956 6.43 16.27 -10.27
N TYR A 957 5.60 15.32 -9.83
CA TYR A 957 4.17 15.36 -10.15
C TYR A 957 3.51 16.64 -9.62
N GLY A 958 3.83 17.03 -8.38
CA GLY A 958 3.34 18.25 -7.76
C GLY A 958 3.67 19.49 -8.58
N LYS A 959 4.93 19.67 -8.98
CA LYS A 959 5.37 20.77 -9.86
C LYS A 959 4.65 20.77 -11.21
N LYS A 960 4.36 19.60 -11.78
CA LYS A 960 3.63 19.47 -13.06
C LYS A 960 2.20 19.99 -12.96
N VAL A 961 1.46 19.63 -11.91
CA VAL A 961 0.01 19.92 -11.82
C VAL A 961 -0.32 21.16 -11.00
N TYR A 962 0.57 21.60 -10.11
CA TYR A 962 0.36 22.76 -9.24
C TYR A 962 -0.04 24.05 -9.99
N PRO A 963 0.51 24.38 -11.19
CA PRO A 963 0.07 25.54 -11.94
C PRO A 963 -1.44 25.55 -12.23
N LEU A 964 -2.04 24.39 -12.52
CA LEU A 964 -3.49 24.28 -12.72
C LEU A 964 -4.24 24.44 -11.39
N VAL A 965 -3.78 23.78 -10.33
CA VAL A 965 -4.35 23.86 -8.97
C VAL A 965 -4.40 25.33 -8.52
N LEU A 966 -3.30 26.05 -8.71
CA LEU A 966 -3.18 27.46 -8.40
C LEU A 966 -4.21 28.30 -9.16
N GLN A 967 -4.37 28.07 -10.47
CA GLN A 967 -5.33 28.82 -11.29
C GLN A 967 -6.79 28.54 -10.91
N ILE A 968 -7.11 27.31 -10.48
CA ILE A 968 -8.44 26.96 -9.98
C ILE A 968 -8.68 27.63 -8.62
N ALA A 969 -7.69 27.64 -7.73
CA ALA A 969 -7.78 28.39 -6.47
C ALA A 969 -7.96 29.89 -6.71
N THR A 970 -7.20 30.50 -7.64
CA THR A 970 -7.37 31.89 -8.07
C THR A 970 -8.78 32.17 -8.58
N PHE A 971 -9.38 31.26 -9.35
CA PHE A 971 -10.77 31.41 -9.79
C PHE A 971 -11.71 31.51 -8.59
N TRP A 972 -11.61 30.58 -7.63
CA TRP A 972 -12.49 30.57 -6.47
C TRP A 972 -12.30 31.78 -5.55
N GLU A 973 -11.07 32.27 -5.38
CA GLU A 973 -10.80 33.51 -4.64
C GLU A 973 -11.56 34.71 -5.21
N ASN A 974 -11.62 34.82 -6.53
CA ASN A 974 -12.26 35.94 -7.21
C ASN A 974 -13.77 35.74 -7.42
N TYR A 975 -14.24 34.49 -7.44
CA TYR A 975 -15.64 34.16 -7.74
C TYR A 975 -16.55 34.17 -6.51
N VAL A 976 -16.06 33.76 -5.33
CA VAL A 976 -16.89 33.74 -4.13
C VAL A 976 -17.31 35.14 -3.71
N VAL A 977 -18.55 35.28 -3.24
CA VAL A 977 -19.10 36.58 -2.83
C VAL A 977 -19.23 36.62 -1.31
N TRP A 978 -18.76 37.68 -0.68
CA TRP A 978 -18.96 37.89 0.75
C TRP A 978 -20.41 38.32 1.04
N ASP A 979 -21.15 37.48 1.77
CA ASP A 979 -22.47 37.79 2.29
C ASP A 979 -22.34 38.45 3.68
N GLU A 980 -22.41 39.78 3.69
CA GLU A 980 -22.25 40.58 4.89
C GLU A 980 -23.31 40.31 5.97
N ALA A 981 -24.51 39.89 5.57
CA ALA A 981 -25.60 39.62 6.51
C ALA A 981 -25.35 38.35 7.34
N ASN A 982 -24.74 37.33 6.71
CA ASN A 982 -24.48 36.03 7.33
C ASN A 982 -22.99 35.78 7.62
N LYS A 983 -22.13 36.76 7.35
CA LYS A 983 -20.67 36.73 7.61
C LYS A 983 -19.99 35.48 7.03
N ARG A 984 -20.33 35.15 5.78
CA ARG A 984 -19.82 33.97 5.08
C ARG A 984 -19.62 34.24 3.58
N PHE A 985 -18.77 33.46 2.93
CA PHE A 985 -18.70 33.41 1.48
C PHE A 985 -19.80 32.54 0.90
N ILE A 986 -20.45 33.01 -0.15
CA ILE A 986 -21.45 32.28 -0.94
C ILE A 986 -20.95 32.06 -2.37
N ILE A 987 -21.41 30.98 -2.99
CA ILE A 987 -21.26 30.73 -4.42
C ILE A 987 -22.59 31.09 -5.08
N ASP A 988 -22.63 32.20 -5.80
CA ASP A 988 -23.84 32.71 -6.47
C ASP A 988 -23.78 32.48 -7.99
N LYS A 989 -24.94 32.47 -8.67
CA LYS A 989 -25.08 32.33 -10.13
C LYS A 989 -24.34 31.13 -10.73
N ASP A 990 -24.45 29.99 -10.07
CA ASP A 990 -23.88 28.71 -10.48
C ASP A 990 -24.98 27.77 -11.00
N SER A 991 -24.61 26.55 -11.39
CA SER A 991 -25.53 25.49 -11.77
C SER A 991 -25.06 24.15 -11.19
N VAL A 992 -25.90 23.52 -10.35
CA VAL A 992 -25.61 22.17 -9.84
C VAL A 992 -25.72 21.11 -10.93
N HIS A 993 -26.52 21.36 -11.96
CA HIS A 993 -26.72 20.49 -13.12
C HIS A 993 -26.69 21.29 -14.41
N GLU A 994 -26.47 20.62 -15.54
CA GLU A 994 -26.46 21.26 -16.86
C GLU A 994 -27.79 22.00 -17.11
N GLY A 995 -27.74 23.35 -17.10
CA GLY A 995 -28.91 24.19 -17.36
C GLY A 995 -29.87 24.39 -16.19
N SER A 996 -29.48 24.05 -14.95
CA SER A 996 -30.28 24.39 -13.76
C SER A 996 -30.36 25.90 -13.54
N GLY A 997 -29.24 26.62 -13.70
CA GLY A 997 -29.14 28.07 -13.83
C GLY A 997 -29.58 28.89 -12.61
N GLN A 998 -28.74 29.85 -12.19
CA GLN A 998 -29.02 30.77 -11.06
C GLN A 998 -29.14 30.07 -9.70
N ASP A 999 -28.46 28.93 -9.54
CA ASP A 999 -28.36 28.27 -8.24
C ASP A 999 -27.39 29.03 -7.32
N MET A 1000 -27.66 28.96 -6.02
CA MET A 1000 -26.80 29.50 -4.96
C MET A 1000 -26.38 28.38 -4.02
N ASN A 1001 -25.09 28.33 -3.65
CA ASN A 1001 -24.53 27.38 -2.70
C ASN A 1001 -24.90 25.92 -3.02
N SER A 1002 -24.63 25.52 -4.27
CA SER A 1002 -24.73 24.13 -4.70
C SER A 1002 -23.83 23.23 -3.85
N CYS A 1003 -24.36 22.13 -3.32
CA CYS A 1003 -23.61 21.17 -2.51
C CYS A 1003 -22.38 20.63 -3.25
N LEU A 1004 -22.53 20.35 -4.55
CA LEU A 1004 -21.44 19.96 -5.45
C LEU A 1004 -20.32 21.01 -5.45
N SER A 1005 -20.68 22.27 -5.67
CA SER A 1005 -19.72 23.36 -5.84
C SER A 1005 -19.04 23.72 -4.54
N LEU A 1006 -19.79 23.69 -3.45
CA LEU A 1006 -19.26 23.79 -2.10
C LEU A 1006 -18.26 22.66 -1.79
N GLY A 1007 -18.48 21.45 -2.29
CA GLY A 1007 -17.54 20.34 -2.14
C GLY A 1007 -16.27 20.54 -2.96
N LEU A 1008 -16.41 20.80 -4.26
CA LEU A 1008 -15.27 20.93 -5.17
C LEU A 1008 -14.42 22.19 -4.91
N ALA A 1009 -15.03 23.31 -4.52
CA ALA A 1009 -14.28 24.51 -4.15
C ALA A 1009 -13.41 24.27 -2.91
N ARG A 1010 -13.93 23.57 -1.90
CA ARG A 1010 -13.13 23.17 -0.72
C ARG A 1010 -11.98 22.25 -1.11
N ASN A 1011 -12.25 21.24 -1.93
CA ASN A 1011 -11.22 20.33 -2.42
C ASN A 1011 -10.08 21.08 -3.14
N ALA A 1012 -10.42 22.03 -4.02
CA ALA A 1012 -9.44 22.82 -4.77
C ALA A 1012 -8.59 23.73 -3.86
N LEU A 1013 -9.23 24.46 -2.93
CA LEU A 1013 -8.54 25.38 -2.02
C LEU A 1013 -7.65 24.65 -1.01
N LEU A 1014 -8.11 23.51 -0.49
CA LEU A 1014 -7.30 22.66 0.41
C LEU A 1014 -6.09 22.09 -0.34
N LEU A 1015 -6.29 21.55 -1.54
CA LEU A 1015 -5.18 21.03 -2.35
C LEU A 1015 -4.16 22.13 -2.67
N ALA A 1016 -4.62 23.33 -3.02
CA ALA A 1016 -3.73 24.47 -3.27
C ALA A 1016 -2.90 24.82 -2.04
N LEU A 1017 -3.53 24.89 -0.86
CA LEU A 1017 -2.87 25.18 0.41
C LEU A 1017 -1.81 24.13 0.75
N ASP A 1018 -2.15 22.85 0.65
CA ASP A 1018 -1.26 21.75 1.02
C ASP A 1018 -0.07 21.66 0.06
N MET A 1019 -0.32 21.70 -1.25
CA MET A 1019 0.74 21.69 -2.26
C MET A 1019 1.63 22.94 -2.19
N SER A 1020 1.02 24.12 -1.96
CA SER A 1020 1.76 25.37 -1.77
C SER A 1020 2.71 25.28 -0.59
N THR A 1021 2.25 24.69 0.53
CA THR A 1021 3.05 24.48 1.74
C THR A 1021 4.20 23.51 1.47
N GLU A 1022 3.90 22.35 0.90
CA GLU A 1022 4.87 21.29 0.64
C GLU A 1022 5.92 21.69 -0.41
N LEU A 1023 5.51 22.35 -1.49
CA LEU A 1023 6.40 22.83 -2.55
C LEU A 1023 7.08 24.17 -2.20
N ASN A 1024 6.72 24.77 -1.07
CA ASN A 1024 7.20 26.07 -0.60
C ASN A 1024 7.03 27.22 -1.63
N VAL A 1025 5.83 27.35 -2.17
CA VAL A 1025 5.42 28.39 -3.14
C VAL A 1025 4.18 29.13 -2.64
N ASP A 1026 3.87 30.33 -3.17
CA ASP A 1026 2.65 31.12 -2.87
C ASP A 1026 2.31 31.31 -1.37
N ALA A 1027 3.33 31.44 -0.52
CA ALA A 1027 3.14 31.58 0.93
C ALA A 1027 2.25 32.79 1.32
N ASP A 1028 2.28 33.87 0.52
CA ASP A 1028 1.50 35.09 0.70
C ASP A 1028 0.00 34.91 0.43
N ARG A 1029 -0.42 33.80 -0.19
CA ARG A 1029 -1.82 33.52 -0.55
C ARG A 1029 -2.52 32.57 0.42
N ARG A 1030 -1.75 31.80 1.20
CA ARG A 1030 -2.27 30.74 2.10
C ARG A 1030 -3.28 31.26 3.12
N ASP A 1031 -3.01 32.43 3.71
CA ASP A 1031 -3.92 33.06 4.68
C ASP A 1031 -5.28 33.37 4.07
N ASN A 1032 -5.30 33.82 2.81
CA ASN A 1032 -6.54 34.10 2.09
C ASN A 1032 -7.33 32.82 1.79
N TRP A 1033 -6.66 31.76 1.31
CA TRP A 1033 -7.30 30.46 1.08
C TRP A 1033 -7.89 29.88 2.38
N HIS A 1034 -7.12 29.93 3.47
CA HIS A 1034 -7.61 29.56 4.80
C HIS A 1034 -8.82 30.38 5.21
N TYR A 1035 -8.79 31.71 5.00
CA TYR A 1035 -9.88 32.59 5.34
C TYR A 1035 -11.15 32.26 4.55
N ILE A 1036 -11.04 31.99 3.25
CA ILE A 1036 -12.18 31.57 2.42
C ILE A 1036 -12.71 30.22 2.89
N LEU A 1037 -11.86 29.21 3.07
CA LEU A 1037 -12.26 27.87 3.55
C LEU A 1037 -13.03 27.93 4.87
N LYS A 1038 -12.52 28.73 5.82
CA LYS A 1038 -13.13 28.91 7.15
C LYS A 1038 -14.50 29.56 7.10
N HIS A 1039 -14.72 30.49 6.16
CA HIS A 1039 -15.96 31.26 6.08
C HIS A 1039 -16.85 30.86 4.89
N LEU A 1040 -16.50 29.82 4.12
CA LEU A 1040 -17.34 29.35 3.02
C LEU A 1040 -18.64 28.74 3.57
N SER A 1041 -19.76 29.05 2.93
CA SER A 1041 -21.08 28.56 3.32
C SER A 1041 -21.11 27.05 3.55
N GLY A 1042 -21.76 26.64 4.63
CA GLY A 1042 -22.04 25.22 4.91
C GLY A 1042 -22.99 24.60 3.89
N TYR A 1043 -23.18 23.28 3.98
CA TYR A 1043 -24.16 22.56 3.17
C TYR A 1043 -25.60 22.92 3.59
N THR A 1044 -26.54 22.72 2.67
CA THR A 1044 -27.96 22.98 2.93
C THR A 1044 -28.76 21.69 3.04
N PHE A 1045 -29.83 21.75 3.83
CA PHE A 1045 -30.61 20.59 4.24
C PHE A 1045 -32.10 20.79 3.96
N GLN A 1046 -32.83 19.69 3.82
CA GLN A 1046 -34.28 19.65 3.69
C GLN A 1046 -34.83 18.36 4.29
N GLU A 1047 -36.14 18.31 4.53
CA GLU A 1047 -36.81 17.09 4.97
C GLU A 1047 -37.35 16.30 3.77
N LYS A 1048 -37.05 15.00 3.69
CA LYS A 1048 -37.62 14.06 2.71
C LYS A 1048 -37.91 12.73 3.43
N GLN A 1049 -39.13 12.22 3.24
CA GLN A 1049 -39.57 10.95 3.84
C GLN A 1049 -39.34 10.88 5.37
N GLY A 1050 -39.54 11.99 6.08
CA GLY A 1050 -39.33 12.09 7.52
C GLY A 1050 -37.86 12.08 7.97
N LYS A 1051 -36.91 12.21 7.03
CA LYS A 1051 -35.47 12.27 7.29
C LYS A 1051 -34.89 13.60 6.82
N GLN A 1052 -33.92 14.13 7.55
CA GLN A 1052 -33.14 15.27 7.10
C GLN A 1052 -32.09 14.79 6.08
N VAL A 1053 -32.11 15.38 4.89
CA VAL A 1053 -31.23 15.04 3.75
C VAL A 1053 -30.59 16.31 3.20
N PHE A 1054 -29.58 16.17 2.34
CA PHE A 1054 -29.05 17.32 1.61
C PHE A 1054 -30.10 17.94 0.70
N ARG A 1055 -30.15 19.26 0.72
CA ARG A 1055 -30.77 20.07 -0.33
C ARG A 1055 -29.67 20.42 -1.34
N TYR A 1056 -29.96 20.26 -2.62
CA TYR A 1056 -28.92 20.35 -3.64
C TYR A 1056 -28.33 21.77 -3.75
N THR A 1057 -29.16 22.80 -3.50
CA THR A 1057 -28.75 24.21 -3.50
C THR A 1057 -29.52 24.98 -2.43
N GLU A 1058 -28.93 26.08 -1.91
CA GLU A 1058 -29.61 26.96 -0.96
C GLU A 1058 -30.77 27.72 -1.62
N LYS A 1059 -30.54 28.23 -2.84
CA LYS A 1059 -31.58 28.80 -3.71
C LYS A 1059 -31.46 28.14 -5.09
N GLY A 1060 -32.60 27.80 -5.67
CA GLY A 1060 -32.68 27.06 -6.94
C GLY A 1060 -33.06 25.59 -6.71
N THR A 1061 -32.39 24.69 -7.43
CA THR A 1061 -32.70 23.26 -7.48
C THR A 1061 -32.60 22.59 -6.11
N ASP A 1062 -33.71 22.06 -5.59
CA ASP A 1062 -33.74 21.43 -4.27
C ASP A 1062 -33.35 19.95 -4.27
N TRP A 1063 -33.76 19.23 -5.30
CA TRP A 1063 -33.56 17.79 -5.48
C TRP A 1063 -33.74 17.42 -6.95
N TRP A 1064 -33.03 16.39 -7.41
CA TRP A 1064 -33.20 15.87 -8.76
C TRP A 1064 -33.37 14.35 -8.73
N VAL A 1065 -34.49 13.87 -9.26
CA VAL A 1065 -34.92 12.47 -9.12
C VAL A 1065 -34.11 11.51 -9.99
N ASN A 1066 -33.38 12.00 -11.00
CA ASN A 1066 -32.71 11.17 -12.00
C ASN A 1066 -31.17 11.30 -12.03
N ASN A 1067 -30.52 11.58 -10.90
CA ASN A 1067 -29.04 11.62 -10.83
C ASN A 1067 -28.51 11.47 -9.39
N THR A 1068 -27.18 11.46 -9.26
CA THR A 1068 -26.44 11.35 -7.98
C THR A 1068 -25.81 12.67 -7.55
N LEU A 1069 -26.35 13.84 -7.94
CA LEU A 1069 -25.72 15.14 -7.65
C LEU A 1069 -25.60 15.44 -6.15
N GLY A 1070 -26.60 15.02 -5.35
CA GLY A 1070 -26.64 15.28 -3.91
C GLY A 1070 -25.58 14.59 -3.06
N ILE A 1071 -24.71 13.78 -3.67
CA ILE A 1071 -23.63 13.05 -2.98
C ILE A 1071 -22.23 13.43 -3.50
N GLN A 1072 -22.12 14.32 -4.49
CA GLN A 1072 -20.83 14.62 -5.13
C GLN A 1072 -19.82 15.29 -4.19
N GLN A 1073 -20.31 15.99 -3.16
CA GLN A 1073 -19.52 16.54 -2.06
C GLN A 1073 -18.91 15.46 -1.15
N ILE A 1074 -19.57 14.29 -1.06
CA ILE A 1074 -19.04 13.11 -0.38
C ILE A 1074 -18.00 12.45 -1.29
N TYR A 1075 -18.42 12.10 -2.51
CA TYR A 1075 -17.57 11.49 -3.51
C TYR A 1075 -18.03 11.90 -4.92
N PRO A 1076 -17.12 12.43 -5.76
CA PRO A 1076 -15.66 12.35 -5.68
C PRO A 1076 -14.96 13.49 -4.93
N ALA A 1077 -15.66 14.56 -4.52
CA ALA A 1077 -15.00 15.73 -3.91
C ALA A 1077 -14.29 15.41 -2.57
N GLY A 1078 -14.71 14.34 -1.89
CA GLY A 1078 -14.02 13.82 -0.71
C GLY A 1078 -14.13 14.70 0.54
N GLN A 1079 -15.11 15.61 0.61
CA GLN A 1079 -15.26 16.57 1.72
C GLN A 1079 -16.08 16.04 2.88
N ILE A 1080 -16.74 14.88 2.72
CA ILE A 1080 -17.48 14.20 3.77
C ILE A 1080 -16.96 12.77 3.85
N HIS A 1081 -16.59 12.35 5.05
CA HIS A 1081 -16.03 11.03 5.35
C HIS A 1081 -16.31 10.68 6.83
N LEU A 1082 -15.91 9.49 7.27
CA LEU A 1082 -16.15 8.97 8.64
C LEU A 1082 -15.76 9.92 9.78
N ASP A 1083 -14.88 10.88 9.51
CA ASP A 1083 -14.37 11.84 10.48
C ASP A 1083 -15.16 13.15 10.51
N SER A 1084 -16.14 13.30 9.62
CA SER A 1084 -17.02 14.48 9.57
C SER A 1084 -17.94 14.55 10.78
N ASP A 1085 -18.49 15.75 11.02
CA ASP A 1085 -19.46 15.98 12.08
C ASP A 1085 -20.59 14.91 12.09
N PRO A 1086 -20.93 14.31 13.25
CA PRO A 1086 -21.91 13.23 13.33
C PRO A 1086 -23.29 13.58 12.79
N GLU A 1087 -23.75 14.84 12.94
CA GLU A 1087 -25.04 15.28 12.39
C GLU A 1087 -24.97 15.35 10.87
N LEU A 1088 -23.87 15.89 10.32
CA LEU A 1088 -23.61 15.90 8.88
C LEU A 1088 -23.51 14.48 8.30
N LEU A 1089 -22.86 13.56 9.01
CA LEU A 1089 -22.79 12.13 8.63
C LEU A 1089 -24.17 11.48 8.61
N ALA A 1090 -25.00 11.73 9.63
CA ALA A 1090 -26.37 11.23 9.67
C ALA A 1090 -27.19 11.76 8.48
N VAL A 1091 -27.04 13.04 8.12
CA VAL A 1091 -27.66 13.62 6.91
C VAL A 1091 -27.16 12.94 5.64
N ALA A 1092 -25.86 12.65 5.52
CA ALA A 1092 -25.30 11.96 4.37
C ALA A 1092 -25.84 10.53 4.24
N GLN A 1093 -25.92 9.78 5.34
CA GLN A 1093 -26.47 8.43 5.39
C GLN A 1093 -27.96 8.44 5.04
N ASN A 1094 -28.72 9.38 5.60
CA ASN A 1094 -30.13 9.59 5.25
C ASN A 1094 -30.29 9.94 3.77
N THR A 1095 -29.37 10.72 3.20
CA THR A 1095 -29.41 11.07 1.78
C THR A 1095 -29.22 9.84 0.90
N ILE A 1096 -28.24 8.98 1.20
CA ILE A 1096 -28.06 7.68 0.51
C ILE A 1096 -29.31 6.81 0.64
N ASP A 1097 -29.87 6.72 1.86
CA ASP A 1097 -31.04 5.89 2.14
C ASP A 1097 -32.32 6.38 1.43
N VAL A 1098 -32.51 7.70 1.29
CA VAL A 1098 -33.65 8.26 0.56
C VAL A 1098 -33.43 8.16 -0.96
N MET A 1099 -32.18 8.25 -1.43
CA MET A 1099 -31.84 8.20 -2.85
C MET A 1099 -31.95 6.80 -3.46
N GLN A 1100 -31.43 5.76 -2.79
CA GLN A 1100 -31.40 4.35 -3.24
C GLN A 1100 -30.93 4.17 -4.70
N ARG A 1101 -29.92 4.93 -5.15
CA ARG A 1101 -29.47 4.97 -6.56
C ARG A 1101 -28.36 3.98 -6.89
N TRP A 1102 -28.45 2.77 -6.35
CA TRP A 1102 -27.44 1.72 -6.54
C TRP A 1102 -27.30 1.23 -7.99
N LEU A 1103 -28.38 1.33 -8.79
CA LEU A 1103 -28.45 0.90 -10.20
C LEU A 1103 -28.65 2.08 -11.16
N ASP A 1104 -28.00 3.20 -10.88
CA ASP A 1104 -28.05 4.40 -11.73
C ASP A 1104 -27.12 4.26 -12.93
N GLY A 1105 -27.64 4.47 -14.14
CA GLY A 1105 -26.86 4.35 -15.38
C GLY A 1105 -25.70 5.35 -15.51
N ASN A 1106 -25.70 6.44 -14.75
CA ASN A 1106 -24.71 7.51 -14.81
C ASN A 1106 -23.95 7.75 -13.49
N GLY A 1107 -24.45 7.25 -12.35
CA GLY A 1107 -23.99 7.63 -11.02
C GLY A 1107 -23.59 6.48 -10.09
N SER A 1108 -23.78 5.21 -10.50
CA SER A 1108 -23.46 4.04 -9.65
C SER A 1108 -21.99 4.02 -9.21
N ASN A 1109 -21.09 4.40 -10.12
CA ASN A 1109 -19.65 4.54 -9.88
C ASN A 1109 -19.28 5.53 -8.78
N SER A 1110 -20.14 6.50 -8.47
CA SER A 1110 -19.95 7.46 -7.38
C SER A 1110 -20.77 7.10 -6.14
N PHE A 1111 -21.89 6.40 -6.32
CA PHE A 1111 -22.81 6.06 -5.24
C PHE A 1111 -22.25 5.01 -4.27
N PHE A 1112 -21.65 3.92 -4.78
CA PHE A 1112 -21.02 2.92 -3.91
C PHE A 1112 -19.87 3.51 -3.08
N PRO A 1113 -18.90 4.25 -3.66
CA PRO A 1113 -17.83 4.84 -2.85
C PRO A 1113 -18.33 5.91 -1.88
N ALA A 1114 -19.35 6.70 -2.24
CA ALA A 1114 -19.96 7.66 -1.31
C ALA A 1114 -20.55 6.95 -0.08
N ALA A 1115 -21.29 5.86 -0.28
CA ALA A 1115 -21.87 5.07 0.80
C ALA A 1115 -20.77 4.47 1.72
N VAL A 1116 -19.69 3.94 1.14
CA VAL A 1116 -18.54 3.43 1.91
C VAL A 1116 -17.90 4.54 2.74
N ARG A 1117 -17.67 5.72 2.16
CA ARG A 1117 -16.97 6.83 2.82
C ARG A 1117 -17.69 7.38 4.06
N ILE A 1118 -18.99 7.20 4.14
CA ILE A 1118 -19.81 7.68 5.27
C ILE A 1118 -20.21 6.56 6.24
N GLY A 1119 -19.63 5.37 6.08
CA GLY A 1119 -19.91 4.23 6.98
C GLY A 1119 -21.33 3.69 6.85
N TYR A 1120 -21.90 3.69 5.64
CA TYR A 1120 -23.20 3.06 5.39
C TYR A 1120 -23.11 1.54 5.54
N ASP A 1121 -24.25 0.89 5.77
CA ASP A 1121 -24.33 -0.55 6.06
C ASP A 1121 -23.58 -1.40 5.00
N PRO A 1122 -22.51 -2.11 5.38
CA PRO A 1122 -21.68 -2.87 4.44
C PRO A 1122 -22.41 -4.05 3.81
N GLU A 1123 -23.37 -4.67 4.49
CA GLU A 1123 -24.16 -5.78 3.95
C GLU A 1123 -25.09 -5.30 2.83
N ILE A 1124 -25.66 -4.11 3.00
CA ILE A 1124 -26.46 -3.47 1.94
C ILE A 1124 -25.57 -3.13 0.73
N ILE A 1125 -24.40 -2.52 0.97
CA ILE A 1125 -23.46 -2.17 -0.09
C ILE A 1125 -23.06 -3.41 -0.90
N LEU A 1126 -22.63 -4.49 -0.24
CA LEU A 1126 -22.22 -5.73 -0.91
C LEU A 1126 -23.37 -6.39 -1.66
N ARG A 1127 -24.57 -6.43 -1.08
CA ARG A 1127 -25.77 -6.95 -1.75
C ARG A 1127 -26.09 -6.19 -3.03
N GLU A 1128 -26.13 -4.86 -2.97
CA GLU A 1128 -26.46 -4.05 -4.14
C GLU A 1128 -25.32 -4.04 -5.16
N MET A 1129 -24.06 -4.18 -4.73
CA MET A 1129 -22.92 -4.31 -5.64
C MET A 1129 -22.96 -5.63 -6.42
N ARG A 1130 -23.30 -6.75 -5.75
CA ARG A 1130 -23.58 -8.04 -6.42
C ARG A 1130 -24.74 -7.96 -7.40
N ARG A 1131 -25.74 -7.12 -7.11
CA ARG A 1131 -26.91 -6.91 -7.99
C ARG A 1131 -26.59 -6.05 -9.20
N TYR A 1132 -25.67 -5.08 -9.03
CA TYR A 1132 -25.17 -4.22 -10.10
C TYR A 1132 -24.25 -4.99 -11.06
N ALA A 1133 -23.37 -5.82 -10.50
CA ALA A 1133 -22.44 -6.71 -11.19
C ALA A 1133 -23.15 -7.81 -11.98
#